data_AF-A0A1W0W058-F1
#
_entry.id   AF-A0A1W0W058-F1
#
_cell.length_a   1.000
_cell.length_b   1.000
_cell.length_c   1.000
_cell.angle_alpha   90.00
_cell.angle_beta   90.00
_cell.angle_gamma   90.00
#
_symmetry.space_group_name_H-M   'P 1'
#
loop_
_entity.id
_entity.type
_entity.pdbx_description
1 polymer ?
#
loop_
_entity_poly.entity_id
_entity_poly.type
_entity_poly.pdbx_seq_one_letter_code
_entity_poly.pdbx_strand_id
1 'polypeptide(L)'
;VFDRNPTPWRAFLKAYSHGPFPLEALHLFRHARQHLADDTFAFTFVLKACAGLGWPRAGAQLHALVIQKGFEFHAYVHTALVNVYVVSRCLVEARKAFDEMPMKNVVSWNVVITGFAGWGEIEYARLLFDQMPCRNVVSWTGLIDGYTRACLYAEAVALFRHMMAGGISPSEITVLAVVPAISNLGGILMGEMLHGYCVKKGIMSDARVGNSLIDLYAKIGSVQNSLKVFDEMLDRRNLVSWTSIISGFAMHGLSVEALELFAEMRRAGIRPNRITFLSVINACSHGGLVEQGLAFFKSMVYEYNIDPEIKHFGCIIDMLGRAGRLCEAEQIIEGLPVEVNVIVWRILLGCCSKYGEVEMGKRAIKMISDLERESGGDFAVLSNVLNELGRFSDAEQARKLLDERKIVKVPGLALVAVKKLHAHLVVSGLHNCQYAMSKVIRSYALQQSDLVFAHKVFEQIESPTTFLWNTLLRGLAQSDAPKDAIVFYKKAQEKGMKPDNMTFPFVLKACAKTYAPKEGEQMHSHVIKLGFLLDIFVSNSLIHLYAACGDLVCARSIFDEMLVKDVVSWNSLIGGYSQRNRFKEVLALFELMQAEEVQADKVTMVKVISACTHLGDWSMADCMVRYIERNHIEVDVYLGNTLIDYYCRIGQLQSAEKVFSQMKDKNTVTLNAMIHAYAKGGNLVSAKKIFDQIPNKDLISWSSMICAYSQASHFSDSLELFRQMQRAKVKPDAVVIASVLSACAHLGALDLGKWIHDYVRRNNIKTDTIMENSLIDMFAKCGCMQEALQVFTEMEEKDTLSWNSIILGLANNGFEDEALNIFYSMLTEGPRPNEVTFLGVLIACANKRLVQEGLDHFERMKTVHNLEPQMKHYGCVVGILSRAGQLEKAKNFINEMPLAPDPVVWRILLGACKTHGNVAVAEVATKKLSELDPSNSGDYMLLSNIYASADRWSDALNVRQWMADTAVR
;
A
#
# COMPACT_ATOMS: atom_id res chain seq x y z
N VAL A 1 -61.68 -66.34 -7.79
CA VAL A 1 -62.61 -65.17 -7.86
C VAL A 1 -62.02 -64.02 -8.67
N PHE A 2 -60.70 -63.83 -8.68
CA PHE A 2 -60.03 -62.71 -9.39
C PHE A 2 -59.70 -62.94 -10.88
N ASP A 3 -59.84 -64.16 -11.41
CA ASP A 3 -59.27 -64.51 -12.72
C ASP A 3 -60.18 -64.24 -13.93
N ARG A 4 -61.35 -63.62 -13.74
CA ARG A 4 -62.29 -63.32 -14.84
C ARG A 4 -62.80 -61.88 -14.90
N ASN A 5 -62.39 -60.99 -13.98
CA ASN A 5 -62.82 -59.59 -13.98
C ASN A 5 -61.60 -58.64 -13.88
N PRO A 6 -61.35 -57.76 -14.88
CA PRO A 6 -60.15 -56.90 -14.90
C PRO A 6 -60.18 -55.72 -13.92
N THR A 7 -61.32 -55.43 -13.28
CA THR A 7 -61.51 -54.25 -12.40
C THR A 7 -60.64 -54.24 -11.14
N PRO A 8 -60.49 -55.35 -10.37
CA PRO A 8 -59.66 -55.37 -9.17
C PRO A 8 -58.18 -55.15 -9.49
N TRP A 9 -57.68 -55.73 -10.59
CA TRP A 9 -56.30 -55.56 -11.02
C TRP A 9 -55.98 -54.10 -11.39
N ARG A 10 -56.91 -53.40 -12.05
CA ARG A 10 -56.79 -51.94 -12.33
C ARG A 10 -56.71 -51.13 -11.04
N ALA A 11 -57.52 -51.46 -10.03
CA ALA A 11 -57.53 -50.76 -8.75
C ALA A 11 -56.20 -50.95 -7.99
N PHE A 12 -55.66 -52.18 -7.95
CA PHE A 12 -54.36 -52.44 -7.35
C PHE A 12 -53.21 -51.75 -8.11
N LEU A 13 -53.16 -51.85 -9.45
CA LEU A 13 -52.14 -51.17 -10.24
C LEU A 13 -52.19 -49.64 -10.06
N LYS A 14 -53.39 -49.05 -9.99
CA LYS A 14 -53.56 -47.64 -9.67
C LYS A 14 -53.05 -47.31 -8.26
N ALA A 15 -53.37 -48.13 -7.26
CA ALA A 15 -52.94 -47.91 -5.88
C ALA A 15 -51.42 -48.01 -5.72
N TYR A 16 -50.78 -49.05 -6.25
CA TYR A 16 -49.32 -49.24 -6.16
C TYR A 16 -48.55 -48.23 -7.01
N SER A 17 -49.06 -47.81 -8.17
CA SER A 17 -48.40 -46.78 -9.01
C SER A 17 -48.45 -45.37 -8.43
N HIS A 18 -49.41 -45.07 -7.54
CA HIS A 18 -49.52 -43.78 -6.86
C HIS A 18 -49.00 -43.84 -5.41
N GLY A 19 -48.63 -45.02 -4.93
CA GLY A 19 -48.15 -45.26 -3.57
C GLY A 19 -46.62 -45.30 -3.46
N PRO A 20 -46.08 -45.52 -2.24
CA PRO A 20 -44.65 -45.55 -1.96
C PRO A 20 -43.92 -46.79 -2.51
N PHE A 21 -44.66 -47.74 -3.09
CA PHE A 21 -44.22 -49.04 -3.59
C PHE A 21 -44.43 -49.18 -5.11
N PRO A 22 -43.79 -48.34 -5.95
CA PRO A 22 -43.98 -48.37 -7.41
C PRO A 22 -43.32 -49.59 -8.07
N LEU A 23 -42.39 -50.27 -7.40
CA LEU A 23 -41.75 -51.50 -7.91
C LEU A 23 -42.74 -52.67 -7.94
N GLU A 24 -43.59 -52.76 -6.92
CA GLU A 24 -44.63 -53.75 -6.74
C GLU A 24 -45.69 -53.64 -7.84
N ALA A 25 -45.94 -52.43 -8.36
CA ALA A 25 -46.80 -52.22 -9.52
C ALA A 25 -46.26 -52.89 -10.79
N LEU A 26 -44.93 -52.92 -10.99
CA LEU A 26 -44.30 -53.59 -12.13
C LEU A 26 -44.37 -55.11 -12.02
N HIS A 27 -44.14 -55.66 -10.81
CA HIS A 27 -44.30 -57.08 -10.54
C HIS A 27 -45.75 -57.54 -10.70
N LEU A 28 -46.68 -56.76 -10.17
CA LEU A 28 -48.11 -57.02 -10.30
C LEU A 28 -48.54 -56.98 -11.76
N PHE A 29 -48.04 -56.04 -12.56
CA PHE A 29 -48.35 -55.97 -14.00
C PHE A 29 -47.85 -57.17 -14.78
N ARG A 30 -46.64 -57.67 -14.48
CA ARG A 30 -46.10 -58.89 -15.12
C ARG A 30 -46.99 -60.11 -14.85
N HIS A 31 -47.48 -60.26 -13.62
CA HIS A 31 -48.39 -61.35 -13.25
C HIS A 31 -49.79 -61.14 -13.84
N ALA A 32 -50.31 -59.92 -13.77
CA ALA A 32 -51.65 -59.56 -14.21
C ALA A 32 -51.80 -59.61 -15.74
N ARG A 33 -50.72 -59.47 -16.51
CA ARG A 33 -50.70 -59.63 -17.98
C ARG A 33 -51.17 -61.00 -18.49
N GLN A 34 -51.13 -62.04 -17.66
CA GLN A 34 -51.67 -63.36 -18.03
C GLN A 34 -53.21 -63.39 -17.99
N HIS A 35 -53.84 -62.44 -17.29
CA HIS A 35 -55.27 -62.43 -16.98
C HIS A 35 -56.01 -61.14 -17.40
N LEU A 36 -55.30 -60.03 -17.67
CA LEU A 36 -55.84 -58.83 -18.33
C LEU A 36 -55.65 -58.92 -19.84
N ALA A 37 -56.71 -58.64 -20.59
CA ALA A 37 -56.56 -58.18 -21.97
C ALA A 37 -55.69 -56.90 -21.98
N ASP A 38 -54.86 -56.73 -23.00
CA ASP A 38 -54.01 -55.54 -23.16
C ASP A 38 -54.87 -54.28 -23.02
N ASP A 39 -54.66 -53.54 -21.92
CA ASP A 39 -55.56 -52.49 -21.47
C ASP A 39 -54.79 -51.18 -21.27
N THR A 40 -55.25 -50.11 -21.91
CA THR A 40 -54.58 -48.80 -21.93
C THR A 40 -54.44 -48.19 -20.53
N PHE A 41 -55.36 -48.48 -19.61
CA PHE A 41 -55.26 -48.05 -18.22
C PHE A 41 -54.13 -48.76 -17.47
N ALA A 42 -53.97 -50.07 -17.65
CA ALA A 42 -52.89 -50.83 -17.04
C ALA A 42 -51.51 -50.32 -17.50
N PHE A 43 -51.34 -50.08 -18.81
CA PHE A 43 -50.11 -49.48 -19.35
C PHE A 43 -49.84 -48.07 -18.80
N THR A 44 -50.86 -47.23 -18.67
CA THR A 44 -50.72 -45.87 -18.12
C THR A 44 -50.22 -45.88 -16.66
N PHE A 45 -50.79 -46.76 -15.81
CA PHE A 45 -50.37 -46.86 -14.40
C PHE A 45 -48.95 -47.42 -14.25
N VAL A 46 -48.56 -48.36 -15.10
CA VAL A 46 -47.24 -48.99 -15.03
C VAL A 46 -46.15 -48.06 -15.57
N LEU A 47 -46.42 -47.33 -16.66
CA LEU A 47 -45.54 -46.25 -17.11
C LEU A 47 -45.39 -45.18 -16.03
N LYS A 48 -46.47 -44.83 -15.32
CA LYS A 48 -46.40 -43.91 -14.18
C LYS A 48 -45.53 -44.44 -13.03
N ALA A 49 -45.62 -45.74 -12.73
CA ALA A 49 -44.74 -46.38 -11.75
C ALA A 49 -43.26 -46.36 -12.21
N CYS A 50 -42.98 -46.61 -13.49
CA CYS A 50 -41.64 -46.46 -14.06
C CYS A 50 -41.11 -45.03 -13.97
N ALA A 51 -41.96 -44.02 -14.19
CA ALA A 51 -41.59 -42.62 -14.02
C ALA A 51 -41.24 -42.31 -12.56
N GLY A 52 -42.01 -42.83 -11.60
CA GLY A 52 -41.73 -42.70 -10.17
C GLY A 52 -40.41 -43.36 -9.72
N LEU A 53 -39.98 -44.41 -10.43
CA LEU A 53 -38.70 -45.10 -10.20
C LEU A 53 -37.52 -44.48 -10.96
N GLY A 54 -37.77 -43.61 -11.95
CA GLY A 54 -36.73 -43.03 -12.81
C GLY A 54 -35.97 -44.07 -13.64
N TRP A 55 -36.66 -45.15 -14.09
CA TRP A 55 -36.03 -46.27 -14.78
C TRP A 55 -36.17 -46.19 -16.32
N PRO A 56 -35.16 -45.65 -17.04
CA PRO A 56 -35.27 -45.42 -18.49
C PRO A 56 -35.35 -46.73 -19.30
N ARG A 57 -34.65 -47.79 -18.85
CA ARG A 57 -34.63 -49.09 -19.55
C ARG A 57 -35.98 -49.80 -19.49
N ALA A 58 -36.64 -49.76 -18.34
CA ALA A 58 -37.98 -50.32 -18.19
C ALA A 58 -39.01 -49.51 -19.00
N GLY A 59 -38.87 -48.18 -19.01
CA GLY A 59 -39.66 -47.28 -19.87
C GLY A 59 -39.54 -47.60 -21.36
N ALA A 60 -38.32 -47.81 -21.86
CA ALA A 60 -38.08 -48.17 -23.26
C ALA A 60 -38.62 -49.56 -23.64
N GLN A 61 -38.54 -50.54 -22.73
CA GLN A 61 -39.15 -51.86 -22.94
C GLN A 61 -40.68 -51.77 -23.02
N LEU A 62 -41.29 -50.95 -22.16
CA LEU A 62 -42.73 -50.70 -22.20
C LEU A 62 -43.13 -49.89 -23.45
N HIS A 63 -42.29 -48.96 -23.91
CA HIS A 63 -42.50 -48.23 -25.17
C HIS A 63 -42.60 -49.19 -26.36
N ALA A 64 -41.63 -50.11 -26.51
CA ALA A 64 -41.67 -51.11 -27.57
C ALA A 64 -42.95 -51.98 -27.50
N LEU A 65 -43.39 -52.29 -26.29
CA LEU A 65 -44.62 -53.06 -26.05
C LEU A 65 -45.90 -52.26 -26.38
N VAL A 66 -45.91 -50.96 -26.09
CA VAL A 66 -47.01 -50.02 -26.43
C VAL A 66 -47.19 -49.97 -27.95
N ILE A 67 -46.09 -49.90 -28.71
CA ILE A 67 -46.10 -49.94 -30.19
C ILE A 67 -46.58 -51.30 -30.69
N GLN A 68 -46.06 -52.41 -30.14
CA GLN A 68 -46.46 -53.76 -30.55
C GLN A 68 -47.96 -54.02 -30.38
N LYS A 69 -48.59 -53.37 -29.40
CA LYS A 69 -50.01 -53.53 -29.06
C LYS A 69 -50.93 -52.50 -29.71
N GLY A 70 -50.41 -51.59 -30.53
CA GLY A 70 -51.22 -50.56 -31.21
C GLY A 70 -51.71 -49.44 -30.30
N PHE A 71 -51.06 -49.24 -29.15
CA PHE A 71 -51.41 -48.19 -28.18
C PHE A 71 -50.64 -46.89 -28.39
N GLU A 72 -49.77 -46.80 -29.41
CA GLU A 72 -48.98 -45.60 -29.72
C GLU A 72 -49.83 -44.36 -29.98
N PHE A 73 -51.09 -44.54 -30.41
CA PHE A 73 -52.02 -43.45 -30.69
C PHE A 73 -52.93 -43.09 -29.51
N HIS A 74 -52.83 -43.80 -28.38
CA HIS A 74 -53.67 -43.55 -27.22
C HIS A 74 -53.08 -42.43 -26.33
N ALA A 75 -53.71 -41.25 -26.34
CA ALA A 75 -53.19 -40.02 -25.74
C ALA A 75 -52.69 -40.17 -24.29
N TYR A 76 -53.40 -40.92 -23.43
CA TYR A 76 -53.02 -41.10 -22.02
C TYR A 76 -51.79 -42.01 -21.82
N VAL A 77 -51.67 -43.07 -22.62
CA VAL A 77 -50.54 -44.00 -22.56
C VAL A 77 -49.28 -43.29 -23.07
N HIS A 78 -49.42 -42.58 -24.18
CA HIS A 78 -48.31 -41.85 -24.79
C HIS A 78 -47.87 -40.65 -23.92
N THR A 79 -48.79 -39.94 -23.25
CA THR A 79 -48.45 -38.89 -22.26
C THR A 79 -47.68 -39.46 -21.07
N ALA A 80 -48.09 -40.61 -20.53
CA ALA A 80 -47.37 -41.27 -19.44
C ALA A 80 -45.97 -41.74 -19.88
N LEU A 81 -45.83 -42.20 -21.11
CA LEU A 81 -44.55 -42.58 -21.70
C LEU A 81 -43.59 -41.39 -21.84
N VAL A 82 -44.07 -40.26 -22.38
CA VAL A 82 -43.28 -39.02 -22.48
C VAL A 82 -42.81 -38.58 -21.08
N ASN A 83 -43.69 -38.67 -20.07
CA ASN A 83 -43.32 -38.37 -18.68
C ASN A 83 -42.18 -39.27 -18.15
N VAL A 84 -42.17 -40.57 -18.50
CA VAL A 84 -41.07 -41.48 -18.11
C VAL A 84 -39.73 -40.99 -18.67
N TYR A 85 -39.69 -40.62 -19.95
CA TYR A 85 -38.47 -40.14 -20.59
C TYR A 85 -38.00 -38.80 -20.03
N VAL A 86 -38.93 -37.87 -19.81
CA VAL A 86 -38.65 -36.56 -19.20
C VAL A 86 -38.09 -36.71 -17.77
N VAL A 87 -38.72 -37.52 -16.92
CA VAL A 87 -38.25 -37.73 -15.54
C VAL A 87 -36.91 -38.48 -15.51
N SER A 88 -36.66 -39.38 -16.47
CA SER A 88 -35.40 -40.14 -16.57
C SER A 88 -34.28 -39.38 -17.29
N ARG A 89 -34.45 -38.08 -17.59
CA ARG A 89 -33.50 -37.21 -18.31
C ARG A 89 -33.14 -37.70 -19.73
N CYS A 90 -33.98 -38.55 -20.34
CA CYS A 90 -33.86 -38.97 -21.74
C CYS A 90 -34.57 -37.96 -22.66
N LEU A 91 -34.03 -36.74 -22.73
CA LEU A 91 -34.71 -35.60 -23.37
C LEU A 91 -34.84 -35.74 -24.89
N VAL A 92 -33.94 -36.48 -25.55
CA VAL A 92 -34.01 -36.73 -27.00
C VAL A 92 -35.16 -37.68 -27.33
N GLU A 93 -35.30 -38.75 -26.55
CA GLU A 93 -36.36 -39.74 -26.67
C GLU A 93 -37.71 -39.15 -26.27
N ALA A 94 -37.75 -38.31 -25.23
CA ALA A 94 -38.94 -37.56 -24.84
C ALA A 94 -39.44 -36.64 -25.97
N ARG A 95 -38.52 -35.94 -26.64
CA ARG A 95 -38.83 -35.08 -27.78
C ARG A 95 -39.42 -35.87 -28.94
N LYS A 96 -38.75 -36.95 -29.35
CA LYS A 96 -39.22 -37.82 -30.44
C LYS A 96 -40.61 -38.38 -30.14
N ALA A 97 -40.80 -38.95 -28.95
CA ALA A 97 -42.08 -39.49 -28.53
C ALA A 97 -43.18 -38.41 -28.52
N PHE A 98 -42.88 -37.19 -28.07
CA PHE A 98 -43.84 -36.08 -28.10
C PHE A 98 -44.19 -35.64 -29.52
N ASP A 99 -43.20 -35.48 -30.39
CA ASP A 99 -43.42 -35.05 -31.78
C ASP A 99 -44.28 -36.06 -32.55
N GLU A 100 -44.02 -37.36 -32.34
CA GLU A 100 -44.77 -38.49 -32.92
C GLU A 100 -46.21 -38.64 -32.40
N MET A 101 -46.60 -37.93 -31.32
CA MET A 101 -47.98 -37.96 -30.82
C MET A 101 -48.96 -37.35 -31.84
N PRO A 102 -49.95 -38.11 -32.36
CA PRO A 102 -50.92 -37.59 -33.34
C PRO A 102 -51.91 -36.62 -32.71
N MET A 103 -52.25 -36.83 -31.44
CA MET A 103 -53.11 -35.94 -30.66
C MET A 103 -52.39 -35.54 -29.37
N LYS A 104 -51.99 -34.26 -29.32
CA LYS A 104 -51.36 -33.64 -28.15
C LYS A 104 -52.44 -32.93 -27.33
N ASN A 105 -52.62 -33.35 -26.08
CA ASN A 105 -53.58 -32.71 -25.17
C ASN A 105 -52.85 -31.74 -24.22
N VAL A 106 -53.61 -30.92 -23.47
CA VAL A 106 -53.04 -29.92 -22.55
C VAL A 106 -52.08 -30.55 -21.53
N VAL A 107 -52.34 -31.79 -21.09
CA VAL A 107 -51.50 -32.51 -20.13
C VAL A 107 -50.16 -32.90 -20.75
N SER A 108 -50.14 -33.41 -21.98
CA SER A 108 -48.90 -33.78 -22.68
C SER A 108 -48.01 -32.56 -22.94
N TRP A 109 -48.60 -31.43 -23.34
CA TRP A 109 -47.87 -30.15 -23.47
C TRP A 109 -47.25 -29.72 -22.14
N ASN A 110 -48.02 -29.77 -21.04
CA ASN A 110 -47.54 -29.37 -19.72
C ASN A 110 -46.39 -30.24 -19.22
N VAL A 111 -46.46 -31.56 -19.39
CA VAL A 111 -45.40 -32.51 -18.99
C VAL A 111 -44.08 -32.19 -19.69
N VAL A 112 -44.10 -31.92 -20.99
CA VAL A 112 -42.88 -31.63 -21.75
C VAL A 112 -42.34 -30.25 -21.42
N ILE A 113 -43.18 -29.21 -21.38
CA ILE A 113 -42.73 -27.84 -21.06
C ILE A 113 -42.12 -27.78 -19.66
N THR A 114 -42.83 -28.28 -18.64
CA THR A 114 -42.35 -28.26 -17.25
C THR A 114 -41.08 -29.08 -17.07
N GLY A 115 -41.01 -30.25 -17.71
CA GLY A 115 -39.88 -31.15 -17.58
C GLY A 115 -38.62 -30.68 -18.28
N PHE A 116 -38.73 -30.21 -19.54
CA PHE A 116 -37.57 -29.64 -20.24
C PHE A 116 -37.08 -28.37 -19.55
N ALA A 117 -38.00 -27.51 -19.08
CA ALA A 117 -37.64 -26.30 -18.35
C ALA A 117 -36.93 -26.64 -17.01
N GLY A 118 -37.41 -27.67 -16.30
CA GLY A 118 -36.81 -28.14 -15.05
C GLY A 118 -35.40 -28.74 -15.19
N TRP A 119 -35.04 -29.24 -16.37
CA TRP A 119 -33.69 -29.76 -16.68
C TRP A 119 -32.75 -28.74 -17.33
N GLY A 120 -33.20 -27.49 -17.52
CA GLY A 120 -32.40 -26.40 -18.07
C GLY A 120 -32.49 -26.19 -19.58
N GLU A 121 -33.32 -26.96 -20.30
CA GLU A 121 -33.57 -26.80 -21.75
C GLU A 121 -34.61 -25.69 -22.02
N ILE A 122 -34.30 -24.47 -21.56
CA ILE A 122 -35.23 -23.35 -21.49
C ILE A 122 -35.70 -22.90 -22.88
N GLU A 123 -34.80 -22.85 -23.87
CA GLU A 123 -35.12 -22.40 -25.23
C GLU A 123 -36.16 -23.31 -25.90
N TYR A 124 -36.00 -24.62 -25.75
CA TYR A 124 -36.94 -25.56 -26.33
C TYR A 124 -38.27 -25.59 -25.57
N ALA A 125 -38.23 -25.52 -24.23
CA ALA A 125 -39.44 -25.39 -23.45
C ALA A 125 -40.24 -24.12 -23.83
N ARG A 126 -39.53 -23.01 -24.12
CA ARG A 126 -40.13 -21.77 -24.62
C ARG A 126 -40.75 -21.94 -26.01
N LEU A 127 -40.07 -22.59 -26.94
CA LEU A 127 -40.61 -22.88 -28.27
C LEU A 127 -41.92 -23.68 -28.18
N LEU A 128 -41.93 -24.75 -27.37
CA LEU A 128 -43.13 -25.56 -27.17
C LEU A 128 -44.26 -24.79 -26.50
N PHE A 129 -43.93 -23.92 -25.55
CA PHE A 129 -44.88 -23.04 -24.92
C PHE A 129 -45.51 -22.03 -25.91
N ASP A 130 -44.73 -21.53 -26.87
CA ASP A 130 -45.22 -20.63 -27.92
C ASP A 130 -46.09 -21.38 -28.95
N GLN A 131 -45.86 -22.67 -29.17
CA GLN A 131 -46.67 -23.53 -30.05
C GLN A 131 -47.94 -24.08 -29.37
N MET A 132 -48.01 -24.06 -28.04
CA MET A 132 -49.13 -24.62 -27.28
C MET A 132 -50.46 -23.89 -27.63
N PRO A 133 -51.50 -24.59 -28.13
CA PRO A 133 -52.75 -23.94 -28.57
C PRO A 133 -53.53 -23.24 -27.44
N CYS A 134 -53.48 -23.78 -26.22
CA CYS A 134 -54.19 -23.26 -25.06
C CYS A 134 -53.28 -23.31 -23.83
N ARG A 135 -52.77 -22.16 -23.41
CA ARG A 135 -51.90 -22.06 -22.22
C ARG A 135 -52.74 -21.99 -20.96
N ASN A 136 -52.37 -22.75 -19.94
CA ASN A 136 -53.05 -22.75 -18.65
C ASN A 136 -52.06 -22.45 -17.51
N VAL A 137 -52.56 -22.31 -16.28
CA VAL A 137 -51.74 -21.98 -15.10
C VAL A 137 -50.51 -22.89 -14.97
N VAL A 138 -50.65 -24.18 -15.31
CA VAL A 138 -49.58 -25.17 -15.21
C VAL A 138 -48.46 -24.92 -16.23
N SER A 139 -48.77 -24.65 -17.50
CA SER A 139 -47.74 -24.34 -18.50
C SER A 139 -46.98 -23.06 -18.18
N TRP A 140 -47.68 -22.00 -17.74
CA TRP A 140 -47.04 -20.75 -17.32
C TRP A 140 -46.15 -20.96 -16.09
N THR A 141 -46.65 -21.66 -15.07
CA THR A 141 -45.91 -21.91 -13.83
C THR A 141 -44.66 -22.74 -14.09
N GLY A 142 -44.75 -23.79 -14.90
CA GLY A 142 -43.61 -24.63 -15.27
C GLY A 142 -42.50 -23.86 -15.98
N LEU A 143 -42.89 -22.95 -16.89
CA LEU A 143 -41.93 -22.12 -17.60
C LEU A 143 -41.30 -21.08 -16.65
N ILE A 144 -42.08 -20.38 -15.83
CA ILE A 144 -41.58 -19.40 -14.84
C ILE A 144 -40.61 -20.07 -13.86
N ASP A 145 -40.93 -21.24 -13.34
CA ASP A 145 -40.05 -22.02 -12.44
C ASP A 145 -38.75 -22.41 -13.16
N GLY A 146 -38.83 -22.89 -14.40
CA GLY A 146 -37.63 -23.22 -15.19
C GLY A 146 -36.71 -22.03 -15.42
N TYR A 147 -37.25 -20.88 -15.85
CA TYR A 147 -36.46 -19.64 -16.03
C TYR A 147 -35.84 -19.18 -14.69
N THR A 148 -36.60 -19.29 -13.59
CA THR A 148 -36.10 -18.94 -12.25
C THR A 148 -34.94 -19.84 -11.82
N ARG A 149 -35.03 -21.16 -12.04
CA ARG A 149 -33.93 -22.12 -11.76
C ARG A 149 -32.72 -21.92 -12.67
N ALA A 150 -32.95 -21.49 -13.91
CA ALA A 150 -31.88 -21.13 -14.85
C ALA A 150 -31.23 -19.76 -14.55
N CYS A 151 -31.61 -19.09 -13.46
CA CYS A 151 -31.14 -17.77 -13.06
C CYS A 151 -31.49 -16.64 -14.06
N LEU A 152 -32.46 -16.85 -14.95
CA LEU A 152 -32.99 -15.88 -15.90
C LEU A 152 -34.17 -15.13 -15.28
N TYR A 153 -33.88 -14.36 -14.22
CA TYR A 153 -34.90 -13.80 -13.34
C TYR A 153 -35.77 -12.73 -14.02
N ALA A 154 -35.18 -11.88 -14.88
CA ALA A 154 -35.88 -10.80 -15.55
C ALA A 154 -36.96 -11.36 -16.49
N GLU A 155 -36.62 -12.41 -17.23
CA GLU A 155 -37.50 -13.14 -18.13
C GLU A 155 -38.60 -13.89 -17.36
N ALA A 156 -38.27 -14.50 -16.20
CA ALA A 156 -39.25 -15.14 -15.33
C ALA A 156 -40.31 -14.15 -14.83
N VAL A 157 -39.90 -12.95 -14.39
CA VAL A 157 -40.82 -11.89 -13.96
C VAL A 157 -41.61 -11.32 -15.13
N ALA A 158 -41.00 -11.18 -16.32
CA ALA A 158 -41.71 -10.75 -17.53
C ALA A 158 -42.80 -11.77 -17.93
N LEU A 159 -42.50 -13.06 -17.88
CA LEU A 159 -43.47 -14.15 -18.10
C LEU A 159 -44.61 -14.09 -17.10
N PHE A 160 -44.33 -13.85 -15.82
CA PHE A 160 -45.36 -13.69 -14.81
C PHE A 160 -46.26 -12.47 -15.07
N ARG A 161 -45.69 -11.34 -15.49
CA ARG A 161 -46.47 -10.15 -15.90
C ARG A 161 -47.34 -10.43 -17.11
N HIS A 162 -46.83 -11.17 -18.10
CA HIS A 162 -47.60 -11.58 -19.28
C HIS A 162 -48.75 -12.53 -18.92
N MET A 163 -48.53 -13.47 -18.01
CA MET A 163 -49.57 -14.35 -17.48
C MET A 163 -50.71 -13.54 -16.85
N MET A 164 -50.36 -12.54 -16.02
CA MET A 164 -51.32 -11.64 -15.36
C MET A 164 -52.07 -10.75 -16.37
N ALA A 165 -51.35 -10.19 -17.35
CA ALA A 165 -51.95 -9.37 -18.41
C ALA A 165 -52.89 -10.18 -19.31
N GLY A 166 -52.60 -11.48 -19.50
CA GLY A 166 -53.45 -12.42 -20.23
C GLY A 166 -54.68 -12.91 -19.44
N GLY A 167 -54.92 -12.39 -18.23
CA GLY A 167 -56.09 -12.73 -17.40
C GLY A 167 -56.03 -14.10 -16.72
N ILE A 168 -54.89 -14.80 -16.80
CA ILE A 168 -54.70 -16.11 -16.17
C ILE A 168 -54.29 -15.88 -14.71
N SER A 169 -55.13 -16.30 -13.77
CA SER A 169 -54.86 -16.11 -12.33
C SER A 169 -53.74 -17.03 -11.83
N PRO A 170 -52.63 -16.48 -11.27
CA PRO A 170 -51.59 -17.26 -10.61
C PRO A 170 -52.13 -18.09 -9.44
N SER A 171 -51.66 -19.34 -9.33
CA SER A 171 -51.93 -20.22 -8.18
C SER A 171 -50.87 -20.05 -7.09
N GLU A 172 -51.04 -20.71 -5.94
CA GLU A 172 -50.03 -20.69 -4.87
C GLU A 172 -48.65 -21.18 -5.38
N ILE A 173 -48.65 -22.20 -6.24
CA ILE A 173 -47.43 -22.75 -6.86
C ILE A 173 -46.77 -21.72 -7.78
N THR A 174 -47.55 -20.94 -8.53
CA THR A 174 -47.02 -19.86 -9.38
C THR A 174 -46.35 -18.78 -8.54
N VAL A 175 -46.96 -18.40 -7.41
CA VAL A 175 -46.40 -17.41 -6.47
C VAL A 175 -45.06 -17.91 -5.92
N LEU A 176 -45.01 -19.16 -5.45
CA LEU A 176 -43.78 -19.77 -4.94
C LEU A 176 -42.68 -19.85 -6.02
N ALA A 177 -43.03 -20.08 -7.28
CA ALA A 177 -42.08 -20.14 -8.39
C ALA A 177 -41.48 -18.77 -8.75
N VAL A 178 -42.26 -17.69 -8.68
CA VAL A 178 -41.80 -16.35 -9.11
C VAL A 178 -41.09 -15.55 -8.00
N VAL A 179 -41.39 -15.83 -6.72
CA VAL A 179 -40.81 -15.11 -5.58
C VAL A 179 -39.26 -15.09 -5.60
N PRO A 180 -38.55 -16.20 -5.85
CA PRO A 180 -37.08 -16.18 -5.94
C PRO A 180 -36.56 -15.25 -7.05
N ALA A 181 -37.26 -15.17 -8.19
CA ALA A 181 -36.87 -14.26 -9.28
C ALA A 181 -37.04 -12.79 -8.88
N ILE A 182 -38.17 -12.44 -8.24
CA ILE A 182 -38.42 -11.06 -7.77
C ILE A 182 -37.42 -10.66 -6.68
N SER A 183 -37.13 -11.59 -5.76
CA SER A 183 -36.18 -11.39 -4.67
C SER A 183 -34.77 -11.09 -5.17
N ASN A 184 -34.26 -11.87 -6.12
CA ASN A 184 -32.92 -11.67 -6.68
C ASN A 184 -32.82 -10.41 -7.57
N LEU A 185 -33.93 -9.93 -8.12
CA LEU A 185 -33.97 -8.67 -8.89
C LEU A 185 -34.11 -7.42 -8.00
N GLY A 186 -34.40 -7.56 -6.70
CA GLY A 186 -34.62 -6.42 -5.82
C GLY A 186 -35.92 -5.63 -6.10
N GLY A 187 -36.89 -6.24 -6.78
CA GLY A 187 -38.08 -5.53 -7.27
C GLY A 187 -39.16 -5.29 -6.22
N ILE A 188 -39.02 -4.26 -5.38
CA ILE A 188 -39.98 -3.97 -4.29
C ILE A 188 -41.43 -3.76 -4.77
N LEU A 189 -41.64 -2.96 -5.82
CA LEU A 189 -42.96 -2.68 -6.38
C LEU A 189 -43.64 -3.96 -6.88
N MET A 190 -42.87 -4.85 -7.50
CA MET A 190 -43.39 -6.14 -7.97
C MET A 190 -43.74 -7.07 -6.80
N GLY A 191 -42.95 -7.04 -5.73
CA GLY A 191 -43.24 -7.74 -4.48
C GLY A 191 -44.53 -7.24 -3.81
N GLU A 192 -44.75 -5.93 -3.77
CA GLU A 192 -45.97 -5.31 -3.22
C GLU A 192 -47.21 -5.65 -4.07
N MET A 193 -47.08 -5.62 -5.39
CA MET A 193 -48.14 -6.07 -6.29
C MET A 193 -48.50 -7.54 -6.08
N LEU A 194 -47.48 -8.40 -5.91
CA LEU A 194 -47.66 -9.83 -5.66
C LEU A 194 -48.32 -10.09 -4.30
N HIS A 195 -47.86 -9.42 -3.25
CA HIS A 195 -48.44 -9.51 -1.90
C HIS A 195 -49.90 -9.03 -1.91
N GLY A 196 -50.20 -7.88 -2.52
CA GLY A 196 -51.57 -7.39 -2.68
C GLY A 196 -52.47 -8.36 -3.45
N TYR A 197 -51.94 -9.02 -4.49
CA TYR A 197 -52.64 -10.09 -5.20
C TYR A 197 -52.93 -11.29 -4.28
N CYS A 198 -51.94 -11.76 -3.51
CA CYS A 198 -52.09 -12.89 -2.58
C CYS A 198 -53.17 -12.63 -1.53
N VAL A 199 -53.21 -11.40 -0.99
CA VAL A 199 -54.25 -10.97 -0.03
C VAL A 199 -55.62 -10.95 -0.71
N LYS A 200 -55.75 -10.27 -1.86
CA LYS A 200 -57.03 -10.13 -2.59
C LYS A 200 -57.63 -11.48 -3.03
N LYS A 201 -56.80 -12.48 -3.31
CA LYS A 201 -57.23 -13.82 -3.73
C LYS A 201 -57.35 -14.83 -2.57
N GLY A 202 -57.03 -14.45 -1.35
CA GLY A 202 -57.07 -15.36 -0.19
C GLY A 202 -55.98 -16.44 -0.21
N ILE A 203 -54.96 -16.30 -1.05
CA ILE A 203 -53.83 -17.23 -1.17
C ILE A 203 -52.92 -17.17 0.08
N MET A 204 -53.00 -16.09 0.86
CA MET A 204 -52.37 -15.96 2.18
C MET A 204 -52.86 -17.00 3.21
N SER A 205 -53.81 -17.86 2.85
CA SER A 205 -54.19 -19.03 3.64
C SER A 205 -53.12 -20.11 3.69
N ASP A 206 -52.25 -20.18 2.69
CA ASP A 206 -51.10 -21.09 2.68
C ASP A 206 -49.89 -20.46 3.40
N ALA A 207 -49.50 -21.05 4.53
CA ALA A 207 -48.34 -20.61 5.29
C ALA A 207 -47.03 -20.62 4.46
N ARG A 208 -46.92 -21.47 3.42
CA ARG A 208 -45.75 -21.50 2.53
C ARG A 208 -45.61 -20.19 1.74
N VAL A 209 -46.72 -19.65 1.26
CA VAL A 209 -46.73 -18.39 0.51
C VAL A 209 -46.34 -17.23 1.42
N GLY A 210 -46.92 -17.17 2.62
CA GLY A 210 -46.55 -16.17 3.63
C GLY A 210 -45.07 -16.21 4.00
N ASN A 211 -44.52 -17.41 4.25
CA ASN A 211 -43.09 -17.60 4.54
C ASN A 211 -42.19 -17.14 3.38
N SER A 212 -42.58 -17.41 2.13
CA SER A 212 -41.84 -16.95 0.95
C SER A 212 -41.91 -15.43 0.76
N LEU A 213 -43.04 -14.79 1.09
CA LEU A 213 -43.16 -13.32 1.04
C LEU A 213 -42.35 -12.63 2.16
N ILE A 214 -42.26 -13.23 3.36
CA ILE A 214 -41.37 -12.76 4.43
C ILE A 214 -39.91 -12.77 3.95
N ASP A 215 -39.46 -13.89 3.35
CA ASP A 215 -38.10 -14.04 2.78
C ASP A 215 -37.86 -13.08 1.60
N LEU A 216 -38.86 -12.88 0.74
CA LEU A 216 -38.84 -11.92 -0.36
C LEU A 216 -38.50 -10.51 0.14
N TYR A 217 -39.32 -10.00 1.06
CA TYR A 217 -39.16 -8.64 1.58
C TYR A 217 -37.89 -8.49 2.42
N ALA A 218 -37.53 -9.53 3.18
CA ALA A 218 -36.26 -9.58 3.90
C ALA A 218 -35.09 -9.41 2.94
N LYS A 219 -35.02 -10.17 1.83
CA LYS A 219 -33.90 -10.04 0.86
C LYS A 219 -33.88 -8.74 0.09
N ILE A 220 -35.04 -8.13 -0.15
CA ILE A 220 -35.16 -6.82 -0.83
C ILE A 220 -34.75 -5.66 0.11
N GLY A 221 -34.80 -5.86 1.43
CA GLY A 221 -34.49 -4.83 2.43
C GLY A 221 -35.71 -4.11 3.00
N SER A 222 -36.93 -4.57 2.72
CA SER A 222 -38.16 -4.01 3.29
C SER A 222 -38.60 -4.79 4.52
N VAL A 223 -37.90 -4.59 5.64
CA VAL A 223 -38.17 -5.30 6.90
C VAL A 223 -39.59 -5.01 7.42
N GLN A 224 -40.10 -3.79 7.23
CA GLN A 224 -41.45 -3.42 7.65
C GLN A 224 -42.54 -4.20 6.89
N ASN A 225 -42.37 -4.43 5.58
CA ASN A 225 -43.34 -5.24 4.83
C ASN A 225 -43.21 -6.73 5.19
N SER A 226 -42.01 -7.19 5.54
CA SER A 226 -41.79 -8.53 6.10
C SER A 226 -42.57 -8.73 7.41
N LEU A 227 -42.54 -7.73 8.32
CA LEU A 227 -43.36 -7.70 9.54
C LEU A 227 -44.86 -7.71 9.23
N LYS A 228 -45.33 -6.87 8.29
CA LYS A 228 -46.75 -6.84 7.91
C LYS A 228 -47.26 -8.21 7.46
N VAL A 229 -46.49 -8.90 6.61
CA VAL A 229 -46.83 -10.26 6.18
C VAL A 229 -46.88 -11.21 7.39
N PHE A 230 -45.91 -11.10 8.30
CA PHE A 230 -45.87 -11.91 9.52
C PHE A 230 -47.08 -11.64 10.44
N ASP A 231 -47.54 -10.39 10.55
CA ASP A 231 -48.74 -9.96 11.28
C ASP A 231 -50.05 -10.38 10.62
N GLU A 232 -50.10 -10.47 9.29
CA GLU A 232 -51.24 -11.06 8.58
C GLU A 232 -51.36 -12.57 8.82
N MET A 233 -50.32 -13.23 9.34
CA MET A 233 -50.25 -14.69 9.53
C MET A 233 -50.60 -15.18 10.95
N LEU A 234 -51.10 -14.35 11.87
CA LEU A 234 -51.23 -14.63 13.32
C LEU A 234 -51.58 -16.10 13.71
N ASP A 235 -52.68 -16.67 13.21
CA ASP A 235 -53.12 -18.04 13.56
C ASP A 235 -52.39 -19.17 12.81
N ARG A 236 -51.50 -18.81 11.88
CA ARG A 236 -50.84 -19.74 10.93
C ARG A 236 -49.32 -19.71 11.03
N ARG A 237 -48.77 -18.91 11.96
CA ARG A 237 -47.33 -18.82 12.21
C ARG A 237 -46.80 -20.20 12.63
N ASN A 238 -45.83 -20.68 11.88
CA ASN A 238 -45.09 -21.92 12.17
C ASN A 238 -43.60 -21.63 12.39
N LEU A 239 -42.82 -22.65 12.73
CA LEU A 239 -41.38 -22.55 12.93
C LEU A 239 -40.65 -21.82 11.78
N VAL A 240 -41.08 -22.05 10.54
CA VAL A 240 -40.48 -21.42 9.35
C VAL A 240 -40.81 -19.93 9.31
N SER A 241 -42.04 -19.50 9.61
CA SER A 241 -42.40 -18.08 9.66
C SER A 241 -41.56 -17.30 10.68
N TRP A 242 -41.41 -17.83 11.89
CA TRP A 242 -40.58 -17.26 12.95
C TRP A 242 -39.11 -17.21 12.55
N THR A 243 -38.59 -18.28 11.95
CA THR A 243 -37.19 -18.33 11.52
C THR A 243 -36.93 -17.33 10.38
N SER A 244 -37.84 -17.22 9.40
CA SER A 244 -37.72 -16.29 8.29
C SER A 244 -37.73 -14.82 8.75
N ILE A 245 -38.61 -14.45 9.69
CA ILE A 245 -38.66 -13.07 10.19
C ILE A 245 -37.41 -12.74 11.02
N ILE A 246 -36.99 -13.63 11.94
CA ILE A 246 -35.77 -13.44 12.74
C ILE A 246 -34.54 -13.31 11.83
N SER A 247 -34.44 -14.17 10.82
CA SER A 247 -33.37 -14.14 9.81
C SER A 247 -33.37 -12.83 9.02
N GLY A 248 -34.55 -12.34 8.62
CA GLY A 248 -34.69 -11.07 7.91
C GLY A 248 -34.18 -9.88 8.72
N PHE A 249 -34.55 -9.78 10.00
CA PHE A 249 -34.03 -8.74 10.89
C PHE A 249 -32.52 -8.87 11.12
N ALA A 250 -32.03 -10.09 11.31
CA ALA A 250 -30.60 -10.38 11.48
C ALA A 250 -29.77 -9.92 10.27
N MET A 251 -30.24 -10.16 9.04
CA MET A 251 -29.55 -9.78 7.80
C MET A 251 -29.38 -8.26 7.66
N HIS A 252 -30.28 -7.47 8.25
CA HIS A 252 -30.25 -6.00 8.19
C HIS A 252 -29.62 -5.35 9.43
N GLY A 253 -29.04 -6.13 10.34
CA GLY A 253 -28.38 -5.62 11.53
C GLY A 253 -29.32 -5.12 12.63
N LEU A 254 -30.62 -5.37 12.51
CA LEU A 254 -31.65 -5.07 13.51
C LEU A 254 -31.65 -6.15 14.60
N SER A 255 -30.55 -6.17 15.35
CA SER A 255 -30.22 -7.25 16.28
C SER A 255 -31.15 -7.31 17.49
N VAL A 256 -31.56 -6.15 18.04
CA VAL A 256 -32.43 -6.08 19.22
C VAL A 256 -33.80 -6.66 18.89
N GLU A 257 -34.40 -6.21 17.80
CA GLU A 257 -35.71 -6.66 17.32
C GLU A 257 -35.70 -8.14 16.94
N ALA A 258 -34.61 -8.64 16.34
CA ALA A 258 -34.45 -10.07 16.07
C ALA A 258 -34.47 -10.92 17.36
N LEU A 259 -33.85 -10.42 18.44
CA LEU A 259 -33.84 -11.09 19.74
C LEU A 259 -35.20 -11.00 20.46
N GLU A 260 -35.91 -9.89 20.31
CA GLU A 260 -37.29 -9.74 20.80
C GLU A 260 -38.23 -10.74 20.11
N LEU A 261 -38.14 -10.88 18.79
CA LEU A 261 -38.90 -11.87 18.01
C LEU A 261 -38.54 -13.30 18.42
N PHE A 262 -37.27 -13.58 18.74
CA PHE A 262 -36.87 -14.89 19.28
C PHE A 262 -37.45 -15.15 20.67
N ALA A 263 -37.51 -14.13 21.54
CA ALA A 263 -38.16 -14.25 22.84
C ALA A 263 -39.68 -14.46 22.70
N GLU A 264 -40.33 -13.79 21.77
CA GLU A 264 -41.75 -14.00 21.44
C GLU A 264 -42.02 -15.41 20.91
N MET A 265 -41.18 -15.91 20.01
CA MET A 265 -41.26 -17.28 19.51
C MET A 265 -41.23 -18.31 20.65
N ARG A 266 -40.37 -18.10 21.66
CA ARG A 266 -40.29 -18.95 22.85
C ARG A 266 -41.53 -18.83 23.72
N ARG A 267 -42.07 -17.62 23.92
CA ARG A 267 -43.34 -17.40 24.66
C ARG A 267 -44.53 -18.05 23.96
N ALA A 268 -44.52 -18.10 22.63
CA ALA A 268 -45.52 -18.79 21.81
C ALA A 268 -45.37 -20.33 21.83
N GLY A 269 -44.41 -20.88 22.58
CA GLY A 269 -44.21 -22.32 22.71
C GLY A 269 -43.59 -23.01 21.48
N ILE A 270 -43.08 -22.23 20.51
CA ILE A 270 -42.46 -22.80 19.31
C ILE A 270 -41.00 -23.14 19.61
N ARG A 271 -40.66 -24.44 19.51
CA ARG A 271 -39.29 -24.92 19.76
C ARG A 271 -38.34 -24.46 18.63
N PRO A 272 -37.27 -23.71 18.92
CA PRO A 272 -36.25 -23.34 17.95
C PRO A 272 -35.53 -24.55 17.35
N ASN A 273 -35.06 -24.41 16.11
CA ASN A 273 -34.20 -25.41 15.47
C ASN A 273 -32.82 -24.81 15.17
N ARG A 274 -31.93 -25.62 14.58
CA ARG A 274 -30.60 -25.20 14.11
C ARG A 274 -30.61 -23.92 13.27
N ILE A 275 -31.56 -23.76 12.35
CA ILE A 275 -31.63 -22.58 11.47
C ILE A 275 -32.02 -21.34 12.28
N THR A 276 -32.96 -21.48 13.23
CA THR A 276 -33.35 -20.40 14.14
C THR A 276 -32.15 -19.91 14.96
N PHE A 277 -31.38 -20.83 15.55
CA PHE A 277 -30.18 -20.46 16.33
C PHE A 277 -29.10 -19.83 15.45
N LEU A 278 -28.89 -20.31 14.22
CA LEU A 278 -28.00 -19.66 13.26
C LEU A 278 -28.42 -18.20 13.01
N SER A 279 -29.70 -17.94 12.78
CA SER A 279 -30.22 -16.57 12.57
C SER A 279 -30.04 -15.67 13.80
N VAL A 280 -30.29 -16.19 15.01
CA VAL A 280 -30.12 -15.46 16.28
C VAL A 280 -28.64 -15.15 16.56
N ILE A 281 -27.74 -16.11 16.37
CA ILE A 281 -26.30 -15.90 16.54
C ILE A 281 -25.78 -14.92 15.47
N ASN A 282 -26.29 -15.00 14.23
CA ASN A 282 -25.95 -14.04 13.19
C ASN A 282 -26.42 -12.61 13.54
N ALA A 283 -27.61 -12.46 14.10
CA ALA A 283 -28.07 -11.17 14.64
C ALA A 283 -27.13 -10.63 15.72
N CYS A 284 -26.67 -11.49 16.64
CA CYS A 284 -25.69 -11.11 17.65
C CYS A 284 -24.34 -10.70 17.03
N SER A 285 -23.89 -11.37 15.97
CA SER A 285 -22.67 -10.98 15.22
C SER A 285 -22.81 -9.59 14.61
N HIS A 286 -23.93 -9.30 13.94
CA HIS A 286 -24.18 -7.99 13.34
C HIS A 286 -24.41 -6.88 14.38
N GLY A 287 -25.01 -7.20 15.54
CA GLY A 287 -25.24 -6.29 16.65
C GLY A 287 -24.06 -6.10 17.60
N GLY A 288 -22.98 -6.88 17.45
CA GLY A 288 -21.84 -6.86 18.38
C GLY A 288 -22.16 -7.40 19.78
N LEU A 289 -23.24 -8.18 19.94
CA LEU A 289 -23.73 -8.70 21.22
C LEU A 289 -23.00 -10.02 21.59
N VAL A 290 -21.69 -9.94 21.83
CA VAL A 290 -20.81 -11.11 21.98
C VAL A 290 -21.26 -12.07 23.07
N GLU A 291 -21.50 -11.55 24.29
CA GLU A 291 -21.88 -12.37 25.44
C GLU A 291 -23.23 -13.06 25.26
N GLN A 292 -24.20 -12.36 24.65
CA GLN A 292 -25.52 -12.93 24.36
C GLN A 292 -25.43 -13.99 23.27
N GLY A 293 -24.64 -13.76 22.21
CA GLY A 293 -24.41 -14.75 21.16
C GLY A 293 -23.77 -16.04 21.68
N LEU A 294 -22.78 -15.92 22.59
CA LEU A 294 -22.17 -17.07 23.27
C LEU A 294 -23.16 -17.78 24.20
N ALA A 295 -24.01 -17.04 24.92
CA ALA A 295 -25.06 -17.63 25.75
C ALA A 295 -26.09 -18.42 24.91
N PHE A 296 -26.53 -17.88 23.77
CA PHE A 296 -27.43 -18.59 22.86
C PHE A 296 -26.78 -19.82 22.24
N PHE A 297 -25.49 -19.76 21.91
CA PHE A 297 -24.75 -20.93 21.43
C PHE A 297 -24.67 -22.03 22.50
N LYS A 298 -24.42 -21.68 23.77
CA LYS A 298 -24.45 -22.64 24.89
C LYS A 298 -25.85 -23.22 25.11
N SER A 299 -26.90 -22.39 25.08
CA SER A 299 -28.30 -22.83 25.20
C SER A 299 -28.66 -23.79 24.05
N MET A 300 -28.23 -23.53 22.82
CA MET A 300 -28.43 -24.43 21.67
C MET A 300 -27.90 -25.84 21.96
N VAL A 301 -26.67 -25.94 22.48
CA VAL A 301 -25.99 -27.22 22.75
C VAL A 301 -26.54 -27.91 23.99
N TYR A 302 -26.59 -27.21 25.12
CA TYR A 302 -26.85 -27.83 26.42
C TYR A 302 -28.32 -27.84 26.83
N GLU A 303 -29.12 -26.86 26.41
CA GLU A 303 -30.54 -26.76 26.79
C GLU A 303 -31.45 -27.37 25.71
N TYR A 304 -31.17 -27.10 24.44
CA TYR A 304 -32.00 -27.56 23.32
C TYR A 304 -31.51 -28.86 22.68
N ASN A 305 -30.29 -29.30 23.03
CA ASN A 305 -29.63 -30.51 22.53
C ASN A 305 -29.54 -30.53 20.99
N ILE A 306 -29.07 -29.41 20.43
CA ILE A 306 -28.88 -29.20 18.98
C ILE A 306 -27.38 -29.15 18.70
N ASP A 307 -26.92 -30.05 17.83
CA ASP A 307 -25.51 -30.11 17.43
C ASP A 307 -25.10 -28.90 16.57
N PRO A 308 -24.01 -28.20 16.91
CA PRO A 308 -23.51 -27.08 16.12
C PRO A 308 -22.97 -27.51 14.75
N GLU A 309 -23.52 -26.93 13.69
CA GLU A 309 -22.93 -26.97 12.33
C GLU A 309 -21.82 -25.91 12.17
N ILE A 310 -20.92 -26.11 11.19
CA ILE A 310 -19.80 -25.19 10.85
C ILE A 310 -20.27 -23.73 10.70
N LYS A 311 -21.48 -23.51 10.17
CA LYS A 311 -22.05 -22.17 10.00
C LYS A 311 -22.25 -21.43 11.32
N HIS A 312 -22.61 -22.13 12.41
CA HIS A 312 -22.75 -21.53 13.74
C HIS A 312 -21.39 -21.07 14.26
N PHE A 313 -20.36 -21.91 14.12
CA PHE A 313 -18.98 -21.54 14.46
C PHE A 313 -18.50 -20.36 13.62
N GLY A 314 -18.82 -20.32 12.33
CA GLY A 314 -18.51 -19.18 11.46
C GLY A 314 -19.10 -17.86 11.97
N CYS A 315 -20.35 -17.84 12.43
CA CYS A 315 -20.96 -16.65 13.04
C CYS A 315 -20.31 -16.29 14.39
N ILE A 316 -19.95 -17.27 15.22
CA ILE A 316 -19.27 -17.03 16.51
C ILE A 316 -17.87 -16.43 16.27
N ILE A 317 -17.14 -16.93 15.28
CA ILE A 317 -15.80 -16.45 14.93
C ILE A 317 -15.85 -15.07 14.30
N ASP A 318 -16.83 -14.78 13.44
CA ASP A 318 -17.07 -13.42 12.91
C ASP A 318 -17.40 -12.45 14.06
N MET A 319 -18.25 -12.86 15.01
CA MET A 319 -18.64 -12.05 16.16
C MET A 319 -17.44 -11.75 17.09
N LEU A 320 -16.69 -12.78 17.49
CA LEU A 320 -15.48 -12.64 18.34
C LEU A 320 -14.39 -11.84 17.61
N GLY A 321 -14.19 -12.14 16.32
CA GLY A 321 -13.25 -11.46 15.47
C GLY A 321 -13.57 -9.98 15.34
N ARG A 322 -14.84 -9.62 15.10
CA ARG A 322 -15.31 -8.22 15.08
C ARG A 322 -15.19 -7.51 16.41
N ALA A 323 -15.23 -8.23 17.53
CA ALA A 323 -15.04 -7.68 18.87
C ALA A 323 -13.55 -7.60 19.30
N GLY A 324 -12.61 -8.02 18.44
CA GLY A 324 -11.18 -8.01 18.73
C GLY A 324 -10.71 -9.17 19.63
N ARG A 325 -11.59 -10.12 19.97
CA ARG A 325 -11.27 -11.31 20.79
C ARG A 325 -10.69 -12.42 19.92
N LEU A 326 -9.62 -12.11 19.20
CA LEU A 326 -9.05 -12.96 18.16
C LEU A 326 -8.42 -14.27 18.69
N CYS A 327 -7.81 -14.23 19.87
CA CYS A 327 -7.26 -15.43 20.53
C CYS A 327 -8.35 -16.45 20.89
N GLU A 328 -9.51 -15.97 21.38
CA GLU A 328 -10.63 -16.85 21.69
C GLU A 328 -11.27 -17.43 20.42
N ALA A 329 -11.32 -16.63 19.34
CA ALA A 329 -11.76 -17.10 18.04
C ALA A 329 -10.85 -18.22 17.49
N GLU A 330 -9.52 -18.08 17.62
CA GLU A 330 -8.54 -19.09 17.23
C GLU A 330 -8.67 -20.38 18.08
N GLN A 331 -8.82 -20.25 19.41
CA GLN A 331 -9.02 -21.39 20.31
C GLN A 331 -10.29 -22.21 19.98
N ILE A 332 -11.38 -21.53 19.62
CA ILE A 332 -12.61 -22.22 19.19
C ILE A 332 -12.36 -23.01 17.91
N ILE A 333 -11.56 -22.49 16.98
CA ILE A 333 -11.22 -23.20 15.74
C ILE A 333 -10.36 -24.43 16.01
N GLU A 334 -9.35 -24.31 16.88
CA GLU A 334 -8.46 -25.42 17.27
C GLU A 334 -9.20 -26.53 18.02
N GLY A 335 -10.27 -26.20 18.74
CA GLY A 335 -11.12 -27.16 19.47
C GLY A 335 -12.14 -27.90 18.62
N LEU A 336 -12.24 -27.65 17.30
CA LEU A 336 -13.23 -28.29 16.43
C LEU A 336 -12.81 -29.72 16.03
N PRO A 337 -13.66 -30.75 16.27
CA PRO A 337 -13.35 -32.14 15.94
C PRO A 337 -13.54 -32.51 14.46
N VAL A 338 -13.91 -31.56 13.59
CA VAL A 338 -14.24 -31.78 12.17
C VAL A 338 -13.33 -30.90 11.31
N GLU A 339 -12.96 -31.37 10.10
CA GLU A 339 -12.22 -30.60 9.11
C GLU A 339 -12.85 -29.21 8.92
N VAL A 340 -12.17 -28.19 9.44
CA VAL A 340 -12.60 -26.81 9.39
C VAL A 340 -12.56 -26.36 7.93
N ASN A 341 -13.69 -25.92 7.39
CA ASN A 341 -13.72 -25.45 6.01
C ASN A 341 -12.97 -24.11 5.85
N VAL A 342 -12.55 -23.83 4.62
CA VAL A 342 -11.79 -22.62 4.27
C VAL A 342 -12.51 -21.32 4.65
N ILE A 343 -13.84 -21.33 4.68
CA ILE A 343 -14.67 -20.16 4.98
C ILE A 343 -14.40 -19.63 6.39
N VAL A 344 -14.24 -20.51 7.38
CA VAL A 344 -13.98 -20.11 8.77
C VAL A 344 -12.62 -19.42 8.91
N TRP A 345 -11.59 -19.98 8.29
CA TRP A 345 -10.26 -19.35 8.26
C TRP A 345 -10.22 -18.03 7.50
N ARG A 346 -11.03 -17.88 6.44
CA ARG A 346 -11.20 -16.61 5.72
C ARG A 346 -11.87 -15.52 6.57
N ILE A 347 -12.88 -15.88 7.37
CA ILE A 347 -13.53 -14.96 8.30
C ILE A 347 -12.51 -14.48 9.36
N LEU A 348 -11.73 -15.40 9.93
CA LEU A 348 -10.66 -15.04 10.86
C LEU A 348 -9.62 -14.14 10.19
N LEU A 349 -9.18 -14.46 8.96
CA LEU A 349 -8.23 -13.64 8.21
C LEU A 349 -8.76 -12.22 7.94
N GLY A 350 -10.05 -12.08 7.62
CA GLY A 350 -10.71 -10.77 7.47
C GLY A 350 -10.75 -9.98 8.78
N CYS A 351 -10.91 -10.65 9.92
CA CYS A 351 -10.86 -10.00 11.24
C CYS A 351 -9.41 -9.63 11.62
N CYS A 352 -8.44 -10.50 11.36
CA CYS A 352 -7.01 -10.20 11.49
C CYS A 352 -6.60 -9.00 10.61
N SER A 353 -7.20 -8.85 9.43
CA SER A 353 -7.03 -7.66 8.57
C SER A 353 -7.55 -6.40 9.23
N LYS A 354 -8.71 -6.46 9.89
CA LYS A 354 -9.31 -5.30 10.55
C LYS A 354 -8.49 -4.83 11.76
N TYR A 355 -7.92 -5.75 12.52
CA TYR A 355 -7.20 -5.48 13.77
C TYR A 355 -5.67 -5.47 13.63
N GLY A 356 -5.14 -5.77 12.44
CA GLY A 356 -3.70 -5.75 12.19
C GLY A 356 -2.92 -6.95 12.74
N GLU A 357 -3.59 -8.06 13.06
CA GLU A 357 -2.97 -9.26 13.65
C GLU A 357 -2.28 -10.14 12.59
N VAL A 358 -1.02 -9.82 12.30
CA VAL A 358 -0.25 -10.42 11.20
C VAL A 358 0.07 -11.90 11.43
N GLU A 359 0.49 -12.29 12.64
CA GLU A 359 0.94 -13.66 12.90
C GLU A 359 -0.22 -14.67 12.89
N MET A 360 -1.37 -14.28 13.42
CA MET A 360 -2.60 -15.06 13.31
C MET A 360 -3.11 -15.10 11.85
N GLY A 361 -3.01 -13.99 11.12
CA GLY A 361 -3.31 -13.94 9.67
C GLY A 361 -2.44 -14.88 8.84
N LYS A 362 -1.14 -14.99 9.15
CA LYS A 362 -0.22 -15.95 8.49
C LYS A 362 -0.61 -17.40 8.79
N ARG A 363 -0.95 -17.72 10.03
CA ARG A 363 -1.43 -19.07 10.41
C ARG A 363 -2.73 -19.42 9.70
N ALA A 364 -3.70 -18.50 9.67
CA ALA A 364 -4.96 -18.70 8.95
C ALA A 364 -4.73 -18.99 7.46
N ILE A 365 -3.79 -18.30 6.80
CA ILE A 365 -3.47 -18.53 5.38
C ILE A 365 -2.74 -19.85 5.13
N LYS A 366 -1.89 -20.27 6.06
CA LYS A 366 -1.28 -21.60 6.00
C LYS A 366 -2.38 -22.67 6.00
N MET A 367 -3.33 -22.57 6.92
CA MET A 367 -4.47 -23.49 7.00
C MET A 367 -5.37 -23.40 5.76
N ILE A 368 -5.65 -22.20 5.22
CA ILE A 368 -6.38 -22.03 3.95
C ILE A 368 -5.63 -22.68 2.78
N SER A 369 -4.30 -22.53 2.71
CA SER A 369 -3.47 -23.09 1.64
C SER A 369 -3.42 -24.61 1.67
N ASP A 370 -3.44 -25.19 2.87
CA ASP A 370 -3.44 -26.65 3.05
C ASP A 370 -4.80 -27.26 2.65
N LEU A 371 -5.89 -26.49 2.77
CA LEU A 371 -7.26 -26.91 2.42
C LEU A 371 -7.68 -26.58 0.97
N GLU A 372 -7.24 -25.44 0.42
CA GLU A 372 -7.52 -24.99 -0.96
C GLU A 372 -6.21 -24.53 -1.64
N ARG A 373 -5.75 -25.31 -2.64
CA ARG A 373 -4.52 -25.01 -3.39
C ARG A 373 -4.63 -23.86 -4.40
N GLU A 374 -5.85 -23.42 -4.75
CA GLU A 374 -6.09 -22.56 -5.93
C GLU A 374 -6.67 -21.15 -5.65
N SER A 375 -6.94 -20.75 -4.39
CA SER A 375 -7.54 -19.43 -4.11
C SER A 375 -6.50 -18.30 -3.99
N GLY A 376 -6.45 -17.40 -4.98
CA GLY A 376 -5.60 -16.20 -4.96
C GLY A 376 -6.18 -15.00 -4.17
N GLY A 377 -7.47 -15.03 -3.80
CA GLY A 377 -8.14 -13.92 -3.11
C GLY A 377 -7.66 -13.69 -1.67
N ASP A 378 -7.23 -14.75 -1.01
CA ASP A 378 -6.86 -14.74 0.41
C ASP A 378 -5.47 -14.10 0.65
N PHE A 379 -4.55 -14.29 -0.29
CA PHE A 379 -3.25 -13.61 -0.32
C PHE A 379 -3.37 -12.11 -0.67
N ALA A 380 -4.41 -11.71 -1.41
CA ALA A 380 -4.69 -10.30 -1.69
C ALA A 380 -5.19 -9.56 -0.43
N VAL A 381 -6.03 -10.23 0.38
CA VAL A 381 -6.44 -9.71 1.70
C VAL A 381 -5.22 -9.54 2.59
N LEU A 382 -4.34 -10.54 2.69
CA LEU A 382 -3.07 -10.44 3.43
C LEU A 382 -2.15 -9.34 2.93
N SER A 383 -1.96 -9.24 1.61
CA SER A 383 -1.16 -8.16 1.02
C SER A 383 -1.74 -6.79 1.34
N ASN A 384 -3.06 -6.66 1.45
CA ASN A 384 -3.71 -5.42 1.86
C ASN A 384 -3.51 -5.15 3.36
N VAL A 385 -3.60 -6.16 4.23
CA VAL A 385 -3.25 -6.03 5.67
C VAL A 385 -1.81 -5.55 5.83
N LEU A 386 -0.88 -6.19 5.12
CA LEU A 386 0.55 -5.89 5.19
C LEU A 386 0.87 -4.52 4.57
N ASN A 387 0.15 -4.09 3.53
CA ASN A 387 0.25 -2.73 3.00
C ASN A 387 -0.33 -1.68 3.95
N GLU A 388 -1.49 -1.94 4.58
CA GLU A 388 -2.13 -1.01 5.53
C GLU A 388 -1.30 -0.85 6.82
N LEU A 389 -0.55 -1.87 7.22
CA LEU A 389 0.39 -1.85 8.35
C LEU A 389 1.80 -1.35 7.97
N GLY A 390 2.04 -0.95 6.71
CA GLY A 390 3.34 -0.46 6.24
C GLY A 390 4.44 -1.51 6.09
N ARG A 391 4.10 -2.81 6.14
CA ARG A 391 4.98 -3.98 5.94
C ARG A 391 5.01 -4.39 4.47
N PHE A 392 5.52 -3.49 3.62
CA PHE A 392 5.51 -3.64 2.16
C PHE A 392 6.32 -4.83 1.64
N SER A 393 7.36 -5.24 2.36
CA SER A 393 8.22 -6.39 2.09
C SER A 393 7.50 -7.73 2.23
N ASP A 394 6.78 -7.92 3.34
CA ASP A 394 5.95 -9.10 3.58
C ASP A 394 4.77 -9.12 2.61
N ALA A 395 4.21 -7.95 2.27
CA ALA A 395 3.19 -7.83 1.24
C ALA A 395 3.73 -8.25 -0.13
N GLU A 396 4.98 -7.90 -0.43
CA GLU A 396 5.69 -8.28 -1.64
C GLU A 396 6.09 -9.76 -1.64
N GLN A 397 6.44 -10.34 -0.49
CA GLN A 397 6.69 -11.77 -0.33
C GLN A 397 5.40 -12.59 -0.46
N ALA A 398 4.28 -12.11 0.10
CA ALA A 398 2.95 -12.66 -0.12
C ALA A 398 2.52 -12.55 -1.60
N ARG A 399 2.93 -11.48 -2.31
CA ARG A 399 2.78 -11.36 -3.77
C ARG A 399 3.72 -12.28 -4.55
N LYS A 400 4.92 -12.56 -4.05
CA LYS A 400 5.89 -13.47 -4.68
C LYS A 400 5.44 -14.92 -4.57
N LEU A 401 4.87 -15.30 -3.43
CA LEU A 401 4.24 -16.61 -3.21
C LEU A 401 3.01 -16.82 -4.11
N LEU A 402 2.30 -15.75 -4.47
CA LEU A 402 1.24 -15.75 -5.50
C LEU A 402 1.82 -16.04 -6.90
N ASP A 403 2.99 -15.48 -7.23
CA ASP A 403 3.64 -15.62 -8.54
C ASP A 403 4.33 -17.00 -8.70
N GLU A 404 4.94 -17.54 -7.63
CA GLU A 404 5.62 -18.85 -7.62
C GLU A 404 4.65 -20.03 -7.78
N ARG A 405 3.40 -19.90 -7.32
CA ARG A 405 2.37 -20.96 -7.40
C ARG A 405 1.66 -21.06 -8.75
N LYS A 406 2.05 -20.25 -9.76
CA LYS A 406 1.38 -20.16 -11.08
C LYS A 406 -0.13 -19.94 -10.99
N ILE A 407 -0.64 -19.43 -9.87
CA ILE A 407 -2.02 -18.94 -9.81
C ILE A 407 -2.02 -17.71 -10.71
N VAL A 408 -2.82 -17.75 -11.78
CA VAL A 408 -2.87 -16.68 -12.77
C VAL A 408 -3.40 -15.41 -12.10
N LYS A 409 -2.48 -14.62 -11.55
CA LYS A 409 -2.71 -13.21 -11.34
C LYS A 409 -2.80 -12.62 -12.74
N VAL A 410 -3.97 -12.16 -13.14
CA VAL A 410 -4.09 -11.25 -14.28
C VAL A 410 -3.92 -9.84 -13.72
N PRO A 411 -2.71 -9.26 -13.74
CA PRO A 411 -2.47 -7.91 -13.26
C PRO A 411 -3.02 -6.99 -14.36
N GLY A 412 -4.25 -6.55 -14.16
CA GLY A 412 -5.07 -5.90 -15.19
C GLY A 412 -6.57 -6.19 -15.02
N LEU A 413 -6.94 -7.27 -14.32
CA LEU A 413 -8.34 -7.64 -14.12
C LEU A 413 -9.04 -6.91 -12.97
N ALA A 414 -8.39 -6.27 -11.99
CA ALA A 414 -9.13 -5.47 -11.01
C ALA A 414 -9.83 -4.28 -11.68
N LEU A 415 -9.10 -3.54 -12.52
CA LEU A 415 -9.66 -2.41 -13.26
C LEU A 415 -10.57 -2.87 -14.40
N VAL A 416 -10.24 -3.97 -15.11
CA VAL A 416 -11.12 -4.50 -16.17
C VAL A 416 -12.37 -5.16 -15.58
N ALA A 417 -12.32 -5.84 -14.44
CA ALA A 417 -13.48 -6.39 -13.76
C ALA A 417 -14.31 -5.30 -13.09
N VAL A 418 -13.70 -4.26 -12.51
CA VAL A 418 -14.42 -3.08 -11.98
C VAL A 418 -15.02 -2.26 -13.13
N LYS A 419 -14.32 -2.09 -14.26
CA LYS A 419 -14.87 -1.45 -15.48
C LYS A 419 -15.95 -2.30 -16.13
N LYS A 420 -15.82 -3.62 -16.16
CA LYS A 420 -16.87 -4.57 -16.61
C LYS A 420 -18.07 -4.57 -15.66
N LEU A 421 -17.83 -4.54 -14.34
CA LEU A 421 -18.87 -4.43 -13.32
C LEU A 421 -19.58 -3.09 -13.45
N HIS A 422 -18.84 -1.99 -13.59
CA HIS A 422 -19.39 -0.66 -13.81
C HIS A 422 -20.20 -0.59 -15.12
N ALA A 423 -19.66 -1.11 -16.23
CA ALA A 423 -20.38 -1.20 -17.50
C ALA A 423 -21.63 -2.09 -17.40
N HIS A 424 -21.54 -3.21 -16.69
CA HIS A 424 -22.66 -4.11 -16.46
C HIS A 424 -23.74 -3.45 -15.59
N LEU A 425 -23.37 -2.71 -14.54
CA LEU A 425 -24.30 -1.94 -13.70
C LEU A 425 -25.00 -0.82 -14.49
N VAL A 426 -24.31 -0.18 -15.43
CA VAL A 426 -24.91 0.82 -16.34
C VAL A 426 -25.88 0.16 -17.31
N VAL A 427 -25.47 -0.92 -18.00
CA VAL A 427 -26.29 -1.62 -19.00
C VAL A 427 -27.50 -2.33 -18.38
N SER A 428 -27.38 -2.82 -17.15
CA SER A 428 -28.48 -3.48 -16.41
C SER A 428 -29.42 -2.49 -15.69
N GLY A 429 -29.16 -1.18 -15.75
CA GLY A 429 -29.97 -0.17 -15.05
C GLY A 429 -29.77 -0.12 -13.53
N LEU A 430 -28.81 -0.89 -12.99
CA LEU A 430 -28.47 -0.97 -11.57
C LEU A 430 -27.51 0.14 -11.09
N HIS A 431 -27.20 1.13 -11.92
CA HIS A 431 -26.36 2.29 -11.57
C HIS A 431 -26.96 3.16 -10.45
N ASN A 432 -28.26 3.03 -10.16
CA ASN A 432 -28.93 3.69 -9.02
C ASN A 432 -28.74 2.94 -7.69
N CYS A 433 -28.18 1.73 -7.70
CA CYS A 433 -27.91 0.97 -6.48
C CYS A 433 -26.68 1.55 -5.76
N GLN A 434 -26.93 2.42 -4.77
CA GLN A 434 -25.88 3.13 -4.04
C GLN A 434 -24.83 2.20 -3.41
N TYR A 435 -25.23 1.02 -2.94
CA TYR A 435 -24.31 0.03 -2.36
C TYR A 435 -23.34 -0.55 -3.41
N ALA A 436 -23.83 -0.94 -4.59
CA ALA A 436 -23.00 -1.45 -5.67
C ALA A 436 -22.02 -0.37 -6.18
N MET A 437 -22.52 0.86 -6.35
CA MET A 437 -21.71 2.00 -6.79
C MET A 437 -20.68 2.41 -5.74
N SER A 438 -20.95 2.22 -4.43
CA SER A 438 -19.97 2.47 -3.37
C SER A 438 -18.73 1.60 -3.47
N LYS A 439 -18.88 0.34 -3.89
CA LYS A 439 -17.74 -0.57 -4.09
C LYS A 439 -16.92 -0.20 -5.31
N VAL A 440 -17.59 0.25 -6.38
CA VAL A 440 -16.94 0.77 -7.59
C VAL A 440 -16.15 2.05 -7.27
N ILE A 441 -16.77 3.03 -6.60
CA ILE A 441 -16.12 4.28 -6.21
C ILE A 441 -14.94 4.04 -5.28
N ARG A 442 -15.09 3.18 -4.26
CA ARG A 442 -13.98 2.81 -3.35
C ARG A 442 -12.81 2.20 -4.11
N SER A 443 -13.07 1.36 -5.12
CA SER A 443 -12.02 0.73 -5.90
C SER A 443 -11.29 1.71 -6.84
N TYR A 444 -11.99 2.69 -7.43
CA TYR A 444 -11.34 3.74 -8.24
C TYR A 444 -10.63 4.80 -7.38
N ALA A 445 -11.17 5.13 -6.19
CA ALA A 445 -10.64 6.20 -5.33
C ALA A 445 -9.31 5.84 -4.63
N LEU A 446 -8.96 4.55 -4.54
CA LEU A 446 -7.71 4.08 -3.93
C LEU A 446 -6.52 4.05 -4.91
N GLN A 447 -6.73 4.29 -6.21
CA GLN A 447 -5.67 4.35 -7.22
C GLN A 447 -5.55 5.75 -7.80
N GLN A 448 -4.34 6.32 -7.73
CA GLN A 448 -4.06 7.71 -8.10
C GLN A 448 -4.37 8.02 -9.58
N SER A 449 -4.20 7.04 -10.47
CA SER A 449 -4.48 7.13 -11.91
C SER A 449 -5.97 7.17 -12.26
N ASP A 450 -6.86 6.71 -11.38
CA ASP A 450 -8.26 6.42 -11.70
C ASP A 450 -9.27 7.28 -10.93
N LEU A 451 -8.77 8.27 -10.19
CA LEU A 451 -9.58 9.21 -9.41
C LEU A 451 -10.61 9.97 -10.28
N VAL A 452 -10.27 10.23 -11.55
CA VAL A 452 -11.17 10.86 -12.53
C VAL A 452 -12.39 9.99 -12.84
N PHE A 453 -12.22 8.66 -12.88
CA PHE A 453 -13.34 7.74 -13.08
C PHE A 453 -14.21 7.67 -11.82
N ALA A 454 -13.59 7.66 -10.63
CA ALA A 454 -14.33 7.73 -9.36
C ALA A 454 -15.24 8.97 -9.30
N HIS A 455 -14.74 10.13 -9.75
CA HIS A 455 -15.49 11.38 -9.79
C HIS A 455 -16.67 11.33 -10.78
N LYS A 456 -16.44 10.85 -12.01
CA LYS A 456 -17.49 10.70 -13.03
C LYS A 456 -18.61 9.76 -12.59
N VAL A 457 -18.24 8.68 -11.91
CA VAL A 457 -19.20 7.71 -11.37
C VAL A 457 -20.02 8.32 -10.23
N PHE A 458 -19.38 9.10 -9.38
CA PHE A 458 -20.03 9.80 -8.28
C PHE A 458 -21.06 10.83 -8.78
N GLU A 459 -20.78 11.55 -9.87
CA GLU A 459 -21.70 12.54 -10.44
C GLU A 459 -22.98 11.95 -11.03
N GLN A 460 -23.01 10.65 -11.33
CA GLN A 460 -24.20 9.95 -11.81
C GLN A 460 -25.18 9.55 -10.69
N ILE A 461 -24.81 9.74 -9.43
CA ILE A 461 -25.65 9.39 -8.27
C ILE A 461 -26.49 10.61 -7.87
N GLU A 462 -27.82 10.48 -7.91
CA GLU A 462 -28.75 11.57 -7.57
C GLU A 462 -28.70 11.98 -6.08
N SER A 463 -28.44 11.04 -5.16
CA SER A 463 -28.48 11.29 -3.70
C SER A 463 -27.36 10.59 -2.89
N PRO A 464 -26.08 10.96 -3.09
CA PRO A 464 -24.95 10.29 -2.45
C PRO A 464 -24.95 10.43 -0.92
N THR A 465 -24.72 9.31 -0.21
CA THR A 465 -24.59 9.26 1.25
C THR A 465 -23.28 9.89 1.75
N THR A 466 -23.23 10.32 3.02
CA THR A 466 -22.00 10.86 3.66
C THR A 466 -20.82 9.89 3.52
N PHE A 467 -21.08 8.57 3.56
CA PHE A 467 -20.05 7.55 3.34
C PHE A 467 -19.40 7.63 1.94
N LEU A 468 -20.19 7.85 0.89
CA LEU A 468 -19.69 8.00 -0.49
C LEU A 468 -18.86 9.28 -0.65
N TRP A 469 -19.34 10.39 -0.07
CA TRP A 469 -18.58 11.63 0.00
C TRP A 469 -17.23 11.44 0.70
N ASN A 470 -17.23 10.81 1.88
CA ASN A 470 -16.03 10.50 2.65
C ASN A 470 -15.05 9.60 1.88
N THR A 471 -15.57 8.63 1.11
CA THR A 471 -14.74 7.72 0.29
C THR A 471 -14.00 8.48 -0.81
N LEU A 472 -14.68 9.39 -1.51
CA LEU A 472 -14.03 10.19 -2.55
C LEU A 472 -13.12 11.27 -1.96
N LEU A 473 -13.53 11.91 -0.85
CA LEU A 473 -12.70 12.86 -0.11
C LEU A 473 -11.39 12.23 0.36
N ARG A 474 -11.42 11.00 0.87
CA ARG A 474 -10.21 10.24 1.23
C ARG A 474 -9.29 10.05 0.04
N GLY A 475 -9.82 9.62 -1.11
CA GLY A 475 -9.04 9.46 -2.34
C GLY A 475 -8.41 10.76 -2.82
N LEU A 476 -9.20 11.85 -2.86
CA LEU A 476 -8.74 13.19 -3.24
C LEU A 476 -7.67 13.73 -2.29
N ALA A 477 -7.84 13.59 -0.98
CA ALA A 477 -6.86 14.02 0.02
C ALA A 477 -5.54 13.24 -0.07
N GLN A 478 -5.58 11.99 -0.53
CA GLN A 478 -4.40 11.16 -0.75
C GLN A 478 -3.73 11.37 -2.12
N SER A 479 -4.41 12.03 -3.06
CA SER A 479 -3.91 12.29 -4.41
C SER A 479 -2.82 13.39 -4.47
N ASP A 480 -2.27 13.61 -5.68
CA ASP A 480 -1.31 14.69 -5.95
C ASP A 480 -1.99 16.08 -6.03
N ALA A 481 -3.32 16.12 -6.05
CA ALA A 481 -4.13 17.34 -6.06
C ALA A 481 -5.01 17.47 -4.80
N PRO A 482 -4.43 17.59 -3.59
CA PRO A 482 -5.19 17.70 -2.34
C PRO A 482 -6.10 18.94 -2.27
N LYS A 483 -5.85 19.98 -3.07
CA LYS A 483 -6.74 21.16 -3.18
C LYS A 483 -8.15 20.77 -3.65
N ASP A 484 -8.26 19.76 -4.52
CA ASP A 484 -9.53 19.31 -5.05
C ASP A 484 -10.41 18.69 -3.96
N ALA A 485 -9.82 18.10 -2.92
CA ALA A 485 -10.57 17.60 -1.76
C ALA A 485 -11.28 18.74 -1.00
N ILE A 486 -10.62 19.89 -0.86
CA ILE A 486 -11.17 21.07 -0.18
C ILE A 486 -12.34 21.66 -0.98
N VAL A 487 -12.16 21.79 -2.30
CA VAL A 487 -13.22 22.25 -3.21
C VAL A 487 -14.41 21.28 -3.21
N PHE A 488 -14.11 19.97 -3.26
CA PHE A 488 -15.14 18.93 -3.25
C PHE A 488 -15.95 18.92 -1.95
N TYR A 489 -15.31 19.17 -0.81
CA TYR A 489 -16.02 19.32 0.47
C TYR A 489 -16.99 20.51 0.47
N LYS A 490 -16.59 21.67 -0.06
CA LYS A 490 -17.49 22.83 -0.20
C LYS A 490 -18.71 22.50 -1.06
N LYS A 491 -18.50 21.84 -2.20
CA LYS A 491 -19.58 21.34 -3.08
C LYS A 491 -20.50 20.34 -2.35
N ALA A 492 -19.95 19.50 -1.47
CA ALA A 492 -20.72 18.56 -0.67
C ALA A 492 -21.62 19.28 0.35
N GLN A 493 -21.12 20.33 1.00
CA GLN A 493 -21.89 21.15 1.94
C GLN A 493 -23.03 21.90 1.24
N GLU A 494 -22.80 22.47 0.05
CA GLU A 494 -23.84 23.13 -0.76
C GLU A 494 -24.97 22.16 -1.14
N LYS A 495 -24.65 20.88 -1.35
CA LYS A 495 -25.62 19.81 -1.60
C LYS A 495 -26.28 19.24 -0.33
N GLY A 496 -26.03 19.84 0.84
CA GLY A 496 -26.66 19.46 2.10
C GLY A 496 -26.07 18.22 2.79
N MET A 497 -24.85 17.79 2.42
CA MET A 497 -24.16 16.72 3.13
C MET A 497 -23.88 17.13 4.58
N LYS A 498 -24.26 16.28 5.55
CA LYS A 498 -23.90 16.44 6.96
C LYS A 498 -22.53 15.80 7.23
N PRO A 499 -21.50 16.57 7.61
CA PRO A 499 -20.19 16.03 7.98
C PRO A 499 -20.27 15.18 9.25
N ASP A 500 -19.45 14.14 9.30
CA ASP A 500 -19.23 13.32 10.50
C ASP A 500 -17.77 13.42 10.98
N ASN A 501 -17.44 12.72 12.06
CA ASN A 501 -16.09 12.67 12.61
C ASN A 501 -15.06 12.02 11.64
N MET A 502 -15.52 11.31 10.61
CA MET A 502 -14.66 10.73 9.57
C MET A 502 -14.43 11.71 8.40
N THR A 503 -15.29 12.71 8.20
CA THR A 503 -15.14 13.71 7.15
C THR A 503 -13.96 14.65 7.41
N PHE A 504 -13.86 15.19 8.63
CA PHE A 504 -12.87 16.23 8.96
C PHE A 504 -11.42 15.79 8.84
N PRO A 505 -10.99 14.60 9.30
CA PRO A 505 -9.61 14.14 9.15
C PRO A 505 -9.10 14.18 7.70
N PHE A 506 -9.94 13.84 6.72
CA PHE A 506 -9.53 13.87 5.31
C PHE A 506 -9.36 15.29 4.78
N VAL A 507 -10.29 16.19 5.10
CA VAL A 507 -10.24 17.59 4.63
C VAL A 507 -9.12 18.37 5.32
N LEU A 508 -8.92 18.16 6.63
CA LEU A 508 -7.84 18.78 7.40
C LEU A 508 -6.48 18.29 6.91
N LYS A 509 -6.34 16.99 6.60
CA LYS A 509 -5.11 16.44 6.01
C LYS A 509 -4.84 17.01 4.61
N ALA A 510 -5.87 17.26 3.82
CA ALA A 510 -5.74 17.95 2.54
C ALA A 510 -5.24 19.39 2.73
N CYS A 511 -5.83 20.13 3.67
CA CYS A 511 -5.40 21.50 4.03
C CYS A 511 -3.94 21.54 4.49
N ALA A 512 -3.52 20.54 5.27
CA ALA A 512 -2.14 20.39 5.76
C ALA A 512 -1.16 20.18 4.60
N LYS A 513 -1.48 19.28 3.66
CA LYS A 513 -0.65 19.04 2.46
C LYS A 513 -0.54 20.26 1.55
N THR A 514 -1.58 21.09 1.49
CA THR A 514 -1.60 22.30 0.66
C THR A 514 -1.05 23.53 1.36
N TYR A 515 -0.64 23.42 2.63
CA TYR A 515 -0.23 24.54 3.48
C TYR A 515 -1.23 25.70 3.44
N ALA A 516 -2.52 25.38 3.60
CA ALA A 516 -3.64 26.32 3.44
C ALA A 516 -4.24 26.71 4.80
N PRO A 517 -3.69 27.71 5.51
CA PRO A 517 -4.10 28.03 6.88
C PRO A 517 -5.52 28.60 6.97
N LYS A 518 -5.93 29.44 6.00
CA LYS A 518 -7.26 30.08 6.01
C LYS A 518 -8.39 29.06 5.86
N GLU A 519 -8.24 28.13 4.91
CA GLU A 519 -9.16 27.02 4.72
C GLU A 519 -9.16 26.11 5.94
N GLY A 520 -7.98 25.87 6.53
CA GLY A 520 -7.81 25.14 7.78
C GLY A 520 -8.59 25.75 8.96
N GLU A 521 -8.49 27.05 9.18
CA GLU A 521 -9.22 27.79 10.23
C GLU A 521 -10.74 27.75 10.03
N GLN A 522 -11.20 27.81 8.77
CA GLN A 522 -12.61 27.64 8.43
C GLN A 522 -13.11 26.25 8.80
N MET A 523 -12.32 25.21 8.50
CA MET A 523 -12.64 23.83 8.87
C MET A 523 -12.63 23.63 10.38
N HIS A 524 -11.63 24.19 11.08
CA HIS A 524 -11.57 24.16 12.54
C HIS A 524 -12.78 24.83 13.19
N SER A 525 -13.19 26.00 12.69
CA SER A 525 -14.42 26.67 13.14
C SER A 525 -15.66 25.79 12.92
N HIS A 526 -15.69 25.02 11.84
CA HIS A 526 -16.79 24.11 11.54
C HIS A 526 -16.80 22.87 12.47
N VAL A 527 -15.63 22.32 12.80
CA VAL A 527 -15.45 21.27 13.82
C VAL A 527 -16.03 21.71 15.16
N ILE A 528 -15.70 22.93 15.60
CA ILE A 528 -16.20 23.50 16.86
C ILE A 528 -17.72 23.64 16.83
N LYS A 529 -18.29 24.23 15.76
CA LYS A 529 -19.74 24.45 15.64
C LYS A 529 -20.56 23.15 15.66
N LEU A 530 -20.00 22.05 15.15
CA LEU A 530 -20.66 20.75 15.13
C LEU A 530 -20.33 19.87 16.34
N GLY A 531 -19.47 20.35 17.27
CA GLY A 531 -19.14 19.63 18.51
C GLY A 531 -18.15 18.49 18.35
N PHE A 532 -17.36 18.46 17.27
CA PHE A 532 -16.39 17.38 17.00
C PHE A 532 -15.00 17.61 17.61
N LEU A 533 -14.78 18.69 18.37
CA LEU A 533 -13.47 18.99 18.99
C LEU A 533 -13.06 17.96 20.06
N LEU A 534 -14.03 17.24 20.65
CA LEU A 534 -13.77 16.18 21.62
C LEU A 534 -13.37 14.84 20.96
N ASP A 535 -13.51 14.71 19.64
CA ASP A 535 -13.12 13.50 18.91
C ASP A 535 -11.60 13.47 18.70
N ILE A 536 -10.96 12.41 19.18
CA ILE A 536 -9.49 12.25 19.15
C ILE A 536 -8.91 12.27 17.73
N PHE A 537 -9.61 11.72 16.74
CA PHE A 537 -9.12 11.66 15.37
C PHE A 537 -9.19 13.02 14.67
N VAL A 538 -10.24 13.79 14.97
CA VAL A 538 -10.40 15.16 14.47
C VAL A 538 -9.34 16.06 15.09
N SER A 539 -9.15 16.00 16.40
CA SER A 539 -8.14 16.80 17.12
C SER A 539 -6.71 16.45 16.70
N ASN A 540 -6.37 15.17 16.54
CA ASN A 540 -5.08 14.74 15.97
C ASN A 540 -4.84 15.33 14.56
N SER A 541 -5.89 15.38 13.73
CA SER A 541 -5.83 15.95 12.38
C SER A 541 -5.67 17.48 12.39
N LEU A 542 -6.28 18.18 13.36
CA LEU A 542 -6.10 19.61 13.57
C LEU A 542 -4.69 19.95 14.03
N ILE A 543 -4.13 19.19 14.98
CA ILE A 543 -2.74 19.35 15.43
C ILE A 543 -1.79 19.19 14.24
N HIS A 544 -1.97 18.14 13.44
CA HIS A 544 -1.17 17.92 12.23
C HIS A 544 -1.30 19.07 11.21
N LEU A 545 -2.51 19.61 11.01
CA LEU A 545 -2.75 20.75 10.13
C LEU A 545 -1.97 21.99 10.59
N TYR A 546 -2.17 22.41 11.84
CA TYR A 546 -1.53 23.62 12.35
C TYR A 546 -0.01 23.48 12.41
N ALA A 547 0.48 22.29 12.79
CA ALA A 547 1.89 21.95 12.72
C ALA A 547 2.48 22.10 11.30
N ALA A 548 1.82 21.53 10.29
CA ALA A 548 2.25 21.65 8.90
C ALA A 548 2.23 23.10 8.42
N CYS A 549 1.19 23.86 8.75
CA CYS A 549 1.06 25.29 8.45
C CYS A 549 2.05 26.18 9.22
N GLY A 550 2.68 25.67 10.28
CA GLY A 550 3.71 26.36 11.07
C GLY A 550 3.18 27.11 12.30
N ASP A 551 1.89 27.02 12.58
CA ASP A 551 1.29 27.58 13.79
C ASP A 551 1.35 26.55 14.92
N LEU A 552 2.51 26.47 15.56
CA LEU A 552 2.74 25.55 16.68
C LEU A 552 1.96 25.96 17.94
N VAL A 553 1.53 27.23 18.06
CA VAL A 553 0.79 27.73 19.22
C VAL A 553 -0.62 27.17 19.19
N CYS A 554 -1.32 27.28 18.06
CA CYS A 554 -2.64 26.66 17.90
C CYS A 554 -2.58 25.14 18.02
N ALA A 555 -1.57 24.50 17.41
CA ALA A 555 -1.37 23.05 17.54
C ALA A 555 -1.20 22.63 19.01
N ARG A 556 -0.46 23.42 19.79
CA ARG A 556 -0.24 23.16 21.22
C ARG A 556 -1.50 23.42 22.06
N SER A 557 -2.24 24.49 21.80
CA SER A 557 -3.50 24.79 22.47
C SER A 557 -4.51 23.65 22.33
N ILE A 558 -4.69 23.15 21.10
CA ILE A 558 -5.61 22.04 20.83
C ILE A 558 -5.16 20.79 21.57
N PHE A 559 -3.85 20.49 21.57
CA PHE A 559 -3.30 19.36 22.30
C PHE A 559 -3.54 19.47 23.81
N ASP A 560 -3.30 20.63 24.41
CA ASP A 560 -3.47 20.83 25.86
C ASP A 560 -4.96 20.72 26.26
N GLU A 561 -5.89 21.13 25.40
CA GLU A 561 -7.35 20.99 25.60
C GLU A 561 -7.87 19.55 25.48
N MET A 562 -7.08 18.60 24.94
CA MET A 562 -7.51 17.20 24.81
C MET A 562 -7.56 16.50 26.17
N LEU A 563 -8.73 15.94 26.51
CA LEU A 563 -8.95 15.15 27.73
C LEU A 563 -8.22 13.80 27.70
N VAL A 564 -8.12 13.18 26.52
CA VAL A 564 -7.44 11.91 26.29
C VAL A 564 -6.48 12.11 25.13
N LYS A 565 -5.20 11.81 25.36
CA LYS A 565 -4.11 11.95 24.39
C LYS A 565 -3.57 10.56 24.09
N ASP A 566 -3.55 10.18 22.81
CA ASP A 566 -2.95 8.92 22.38
C ASP A 566 -1.56 9.16 21.80
N VAL A 567 -0.85 8.09 21.48
CA VAL A 567 0.49 8.16 20.87
C VAL A 567 0.46 8.97 19.56
N VAL A 568 -0.67 8.97 18.84
CA VAL A 568 -0.84 9.75 17.60
C VAL A 568 -0.93 11.26 17.88
N SER A 569 -1.58 11.69 18.96
CA SER A 569 -1.60 13.08 19.44
C SER A 569 -0.18 13.58 19.68
N TRP A 570 0.60 12.81 20.46
CA TRP A 570 2.00 13.11 20.77
C TRP A 570 2.86 13.16 19.51
N ASN A 571 2.75 12.15 18.65
CA ASN A 571 3.50 12.07 17.39
C ASN A 571 3.19 13.23 16.44
N SER A 572 1.94 13.67 16.36
CA SER A 572 1.54 14.81 15.52
C SER A 572 2.19 16.10 16.02
N LEU A 573 2.20 16.33 17.33
CA LEU A 573 2.79 17.52 17.93
C LEU A 573 4.33 17.49 17.84
N ILE A 574 4.96 16.40 18.30
CA ILE A 574 6.42 16.19 18.22
C ILE A 574 6.91 16.29 16.78
N GLY A 575 6.18 15.68 15.84
CA GLY A 575 6.46 15.78 14.41
C GLY A 575 6.45 17.22 13.91
N GLY A 576 5.49 18.03 14.35
CA GLY A 576 5.38 19.46 14.05
C GLY A 576 6.59 20.28 14.51
N TYR A 577 6.96 20.13 15.79
CA TYR A 577 8.14 20.83 16.33
C TYR A 577 9.44 20.38 15.63
N SER A 578 9.57 19.08 15.35
CA SER A 578 10.73 18.52 14.63
C SER A 578 10.88 19.10 13.22
N GLN A 579 9.79 19.21 12.44
CA GLN A 579 9.81 19.79 11.09
C GLN A 579 10.22 21.26 11.05
N ARG A 580 10.05 21.99 12.16
CA ARG A 580 10.42 23.39 12.30
C ARG A 580 11.77 23.59 13.00
N ASN A 581 12.57 22.53 13.11
CA ASN A 581 13.90 22.52 13.75
C ASN A 581 13.88 22.98 15.22
N ARG A 582 12.74 22.84 15.91
CA ARG A 582 12.57 23.16 17.34
C ARG A 582 12.93 21.93 18.19
N PHE A 583 14.18 21.49 18.06
CA PHE A 583 14.64 20.21 18.59
C PHE A 583 14.66 20.13 20.12
N LYS A 584 14.87 21.25 20.82
CA LYS A 584 14.82 21.29 22.29
C LYS A 584 13.41 21.00 22.81
N GLU A 585 12.42 21.58 22.15
CA GLU A 585 11.01 21.37 22.47
C GLU A 585 10.56 19.94 22.14
N VAL A 586 11.13 19.30 21.11
CA VAL A 586 10.91 17.86 20.84
C VAL A 586 11.32 17.01 22.04
N LEU A 587 12.47 17.28 22.65
CA LEU A 587 12.93 16.54 23.83
C LEU A 587 12.04 16.82 25.05
N ALA A 588 11.68 18.09 25.28
CA ALA A 588 10.77 18.45 26.38
C ALA A 588 9.38 17.80 26.24
N LEU A 589 8.86 17.70 25.00
CA LEU A 589 7.60 16.99 24.73
C LEU A 589 7.71 15.49 24.96
N PHE A 590 8.86 14.88 24.63
CA PHE A 590 9.11 13.47 24.92
C PHE A 590 9.17 13.20 26.43
N GLU A 591 9.82 14.07 27.20
CA GLU A 591 9.84 13.97 28.67
C GLU A 591 8.43 14.09 29.26
N LEU A 592 7.61 15.01 28.75
CA LEU A 592 6.21 15.15 29.17
C LEU A 592 5.38 13.91 28.79
N MET A 593 5.60 13.34 27.61
CA MET A 593 4.96 12.09 27.18
C MET A 593 5.29 10.93 28.12
N GLN A 594 6.54 10.82 28.57
CA GLN A 594 6.95 9.82 29.56
C GLN A 594 6.31 10.08 30.94
N ALA A 595 6.19 11.35 31.33
CA ALA A 595 5.56 11.74 32.60
C ALA A 595 4.05 11.42 32.64
N GLU A 596 3.38 11.43 31.50
CA GLU A 596 1.98 10.98 31.35
C GLU A 596 1.85 9.45 31.12
N GLU A 597 2.93 8.69 31.34
CA GLU A 597 2.99 7.22 31.19
C GLU A 597 2.61 6.72 29.78
N VAL A 598 2.78 7.55 28.75
CA VAL A 598 2.53 7.16 27.36
C VAL A 598 3.80 6.60 26.74
N GLN A 599 3.76 5.32 26.36
CA GLN A 599 4.91 4.66 25.73
C GLN A 599 5.16 5.23 24.33
N ALA A 600 6.40 5.63 24.07
CA ALA A 600 6.81 6.13 22.77
C ALA A 600 6.93 5.00 21.75
N ASP A 601 6.50 5.27 20.52
CA ASP A 601 6.59 4.31 19.42
C ASP A 601 7.78 4.61 18.51
N LYS A 602 7.96 3.77 17.50
CA LYS A 602 9.01 3.92 16.48
C LYS A 602 8.99 5.29 15.78
N VAL A 603 7.81 5.88 15.58
CA VAL A 603 7.67 7.20 14.92
C VAL A 603 8.15 8.30 15.85
N THR A 604 7.81 8.22 17.14
CA THR A 604 8.35 9.12 18.17
C THR A 604 9.87 9.04 18.22
N MET A 605 10.42 7.83 18.29
CA MET A 605 11.86 7.62 18.47
C MET A 605 12.69 8.13 17.28
N VAL A 606 12.18 8.03 16.05
CA VAL A 606 12.82 8.65 14.87
C VAL A 606 12.99 10.16 15.06
N LYS A 607 11.96 10.85 15.56
CA LYS A 607 12.00 12.32 15.76
C LYS A 607 12.89 12.72 16.92
N VAL A 608 12.85 11.97 18.02
CA VAL A 608 13.64 12.24 19.23
C VAL A 608 15.13 11.99 18.98
N ILE A 609 15.50 10.87 18.36
CA ILE A 609 16.91 10.60 18.03
C ILE A 609 17.42 11.63 17.02
N SER A 610 16.63 11.94 15.99
CA SER A 610 17.00 13.00 15.03
C SER A 610 17.19 14.36 15.74
N ALA A 611 16.34 14.72 16.70
CA ALA A 611 16.53 15.93 17.49
C ALA A 611 17.86 15.90 18.28
N CYS A 612 18.20 14.77 18.90
CA CYS A 612 19.49 14.61 19.60
C CYS A 612 20.68 14.72 18.64
N THR A 613 20.63 14.10 17.46
CA THR A 613 21.72 14.15 16.47
C THR A 613 21.93 15.53 15.86
N HIS A 614 20.88 16.35 15.77
CA HIS A 614 20.98 17.74 15.32
C HIS A 614 21.46 18.69 16.42
N LEU A 615 21.10 18.44 17.68
CA LEU A 615 21.60 19.20 18.83
C LEU A 615 23.04 18.83 19.22
N GLY A 616 23.54 17.69 18.74
CA GLY A 616 24.86 17.16 19.11
C GLY A 616 24.89 16.59 20.54
N ASP A 617 23.74 16.31 21.13
CA ASP A 617 23.64 15.69 22.46
C ASP A 617 23.69 14.17 22.34
N TRP A 618 24.91 13.66 22.20
CA TRP A 618 25.18 12.23 22.04
C TRP A 618 24.82 11.43 23.29
N SER A 619 24.88 12.05 24.47
CA SER A 619 24.55 11.40 25.74
C SER A 619 23.05 11.08 25.83
N MET A 620 22.22 12.04 25.41
CA MET A 620 20.79 11.86 25.33
C MET A 620 20.43 10.84 24.25
N ALA A 621 21.04 10.93 23.06
CA ALA A 621 20.82 9.96 21.99
C ALA A 621 21.10 8.51 22.44
N ASP A 622 22.19 8.26 23.17
CA ASP A 622 22.50 6.93 23.73
C ASP A 622 21.47 6.47 24.75
N CYS A 623 20.97 7.37 25.60
CA CYS A 623 19.85 7.07 26.51
C CYS A 623 18.59 6.66 25.73
N MET A 624 18.31 7.32 24.61
CA MET A 624 17.18 7.00 23.73
C MET A 624 17.34 5.66 23.01
N VAL A 625 18.57 5.28 22.63
CA VAL A 625 18.83 3.92 22.10
C VAL A 625 18.57 2.87 23.17
N ARG A 626 19.04 3.07 24.41
CA ARG A 626 18.73 2.15 25.52
C ARG A 626 17.24 2.08 25.83
N TYR A 627 16.52 3.18 25.66
CA TYR A 627 15.06 3.21 25.80
C TYR A 627 14.38 2.31 24.75
N ILE A 628 14.83 2.34 23.49
CA ILE A 628 14.34 1.45 22.42
C ILE A 628 14.53 -0.02 22.80
N GLU A 629 15.71 -0.37 23.30
CA GLU A 629 16.03 -1.74 23.69
C GLU A 629 15.20 -2.22 24.89
N ARG A 630 15.08 -1.39 25.94
CA ARG A 630 14.33 -1.71 27.17
C ARG A 630 12.84 -1.88 26.94
N ASN A 631 12.27 -1.07 26.06
CA ASN A 631 10.84 -1.09 25.74
C ASN A 631 10.51 -2.02 24.57
N HIS A 632 11.49 -2.78 24.06
CA HIS A 632 11.35 -3.69 22.94
C HIS A 632 10.70 -3.05 21.70
N ILE A 633 11.04 -1.79 21.42
CA ILE A 633 10.52 -1.06 20.25
C ILE A 633 11.12 -1.68 18.99
N GLU A 634 10.26 -2.17 18.09
CA GLU A 634 10.70 -2.79 16.83
C GLU A 634 11.42 -1.76 15.95
N VAL A 635 12.65 -2.09 15.55
CA VAL A 635 13.45 -1.27 14.64
C VAL A 635 13.06 -1.58 13.20
N ASP A 636 12.13 -0.79 12.68
CA ASP A 636 11.77 -0.81 11.26
C ASP A 636 12.77 -0.02 10.39
N VAL A 637 12.50 0.07 9.09
CA VAL A 637 13.39 0.73 8.12
C VAL A 637 13.66 2.19 8.49
N TYR A 638 12.67 2.92 9.02
CA TYR A 638 12.80 4.34 9.33
C TYR A 638 13.62 4.58 10.59
N LEU A 639 13.32 3.82 11.66
CA LEU A 639 14.09 3.89 12.90
C LEU A 639 15.51 3.37 12.70
N GLY A 640 15.68 2.28 11.93
CA GLY A 640 16.98 1.72 11.58
C GLY A 640 17.86 2.72 10.83
N ASN A 641 17.32 3.41 9.82
CA ASN A 641 18.06 4.47 9.11
C ASN A 641 18.49 5.62 10.02
N THR A 642 17.63 6.00 10.97
CA THR A 642 17.93 7.07 11.94
C THR A 642 19.03 6.63 12.92
N LEU A 643 19.00 5.38 13.38
CA LEU A 643 20.05 4.80 14.21
C LEU A 643 21.38 4.66 13.46
N ILE A 644 21.35 4.28 12.18
CA ILE A 644 22.54 4.24 11.32
C ILE A 644 23.15 5.64 11.18
N ASP A 645 22.34 6.69 10.93
CA ASP A 645 22.83 8.08 10.88
C ASP A 645 23.44 8.52 12.22
N TYR A 646 22.79 8.21 13.35
CA TYR A 646 23.32 8.45 14.68
C TYR A 646 24.69 7.79 14.89
N TYR A 647 24.79 6.48 14.66
CA TYR A 647 26.04 5.72 14.83
C TYR A 647 27.14 6.20 13.88
N CYS A 648 26.77 6.59 12.66
CA CYS A 648 27.68 7.21 11.68
C CYS A 648 28.24 8.54 12.18
N ARG A 649 27.42 9.40 12.80
CA ARG A 649 27.88 10.71 13.32
C ARG A 649 28.82 10.59 14.51
N ILE A 650 28.62 9.61 15.38
CA ILE A 650 29.51 9.35 16.52
C ILE A 650 30.74 8.50 16.16
N GLY A 651 30.87 8.07 14.89
CA GLY A 651 32.01 7.27 14.41
C GLY A 651 31.98 5.79 14.82
N GLN A 652 30.85 5.27 15.31
CA GLN A 652 30.71 3.86 15.72
C GLN A 652 30.17 2.99 14.57
N LEU A 653 31.04 2.68 13.61
CA LEU A 653 30.65 1.90 12.42
C LEU A 653 30.13 0.49 12.77
N GLN A 654 30.72 -0.20 13.73
CA GLN A 654 30.30 -1.56 14.14
C GLN A 654 28.86 -1.60 14.67
N SER A 655 28.44 -0.57 15.40
CA SER A 655 27.07 -0.46 15.92
C SER A 655 26.07 -0.21 14.78
N ALA A 656 26.43 0.62 13.80
CA ALA A 656 25.66 0.80 12.56
C ALA A 656 25.52 -0.52 11.77
N GLU A 657 26.59 -1.31 11.64
CA GLU A 657 26.55 -2.63 11.01
C GLU A 657 25.64 -3.60 11.75
N LYS A 658 25.67 -3.58 13.09
CA LYS A 658 24.79 -4.41 13.92
C LYS A 658 23.33 -4.07 13.65
N VAL A 659 22.96 -2.79 13.70
CA VAL A 659 21.58 -2.34 13.38
C VAL A 659 21.21 -2.78 11.96
N PHE A 660 22.06 -2.50 10.98
CA PHE A 660 21.82 -2.90 9.60
C PHE A 660 21.64 -4.41 9.42
N SER A 661 22.43 -5.24 10.12
CA SER A 661 22.33 -6.70 10.05
C SER A 661 21.01 -7.23 10.63
N GLN A 662 20.50 -6.58 11.69
CA GLN A 662 19.25 -6.94 12.37
C GLN A 662 18.00 -6.50 11.61
N MET A 663 18.11 -5.53 10.70
CA MET A 663 17.02 -5.11 9.84
C MET A 663 16.62 -6.24 8.87
N LYS A 664 15.38 -6.72 9.01
CA LYS A 664 14.78 -7.75 8.13
C LYS A 664 14.58 -7.23 6.71
N ASP A 665 14.18 -5.96 6.59
CA ASP A 665 13.92 -5.29 5.33
C ASP A 665 14.94 -4.19 5.08
N LYS A 666 15.54 -4.20 3.89
CA LYS A 666 16.53 -3.21 3.45
C LYS A 666 16.07 -2.67 2.11
N ASN A 667 15.72 -1.39 2.07
CA ASN A 667 15.43 -0.69 0.84
C ASN A 667 16.67 0.08 0.35
N THR A 668 16.58 0.70 -0.83
CA THR A 668 17.67 1.52 -1.41
C THR A 668 18.14 2.62 -0.45
N VAL A 669 17.22 3.23 0.32
CA VAL A 669 17.57 4.27 1.32
C VAL A 669 18.46 3.70 2.43
N THR A 670 18.16 2.48 2.91
CA THR A 670 18.96 1.79 3.94
C THR A 670 20.37 1.48 3.44
N LEU A 671 20.46 1.00 2.19
CA LEU A 671 21.73 0.69 1.54
C LEU A 671 22.55 1.97 1.31
N ASN A 672 21.91 3.07 0.89
CA ASN A 672 22.55 4.38 0.74
C ASN A 672 23.06 4.94 2.08
N ALA A 673 22.28 4.80 3.16
CA ALA A 673 22.71 5.20 4.51
C ALA A 673 23.96 4.42 4.97
N MET A 674 24.02 3.11 4.69
CA MET A 674 25.22 2.31 4.99
C MET A 674 26.41 2.65 4.09
N ILE A 675 26.21 2.94 2.81
CA ILE A 675 27.30 3.42 1.93
C ILE A 675 27.89 4.70 2.51
N HIS A 676 27.05 5.65 2.92
CA HIS A 676 27.49 6.87 3.56
C HIS A 676 28.24 6.60 4.89
N ALA A 677 27.73 5.68 5.72
CA ALA A 677 28.37 5.31 6.98
C ALA A 677 29.76 4.68 6.77
N TYR A 678 29.89 3.75 5.82
CA TYR A 678 31.18 3.14 5.48
C TYR A 678 32.16 4.13 4.86
N ALA A 679 31.68 5.02 3.98
CA ALA A 679 32.47 6.08 3.39
C ALA A 679 33.06 7.00 4.47
N LYS A 680 32.23 7.47 5.40
CA LYS A 680 32.67 8.32 6.50
C LYS A 680 33.60 7.60 7.48
N GLY A 681 33.39 6.30 7.69
CA GLY A 681 34.29 5.44 8.45
C GLY A 681 35.59 5.07 7.74
N GLY A 682 35.83 5.54 6.51
CA GLY A 682 37.03 5.26 5.72
C GLY A 682 37.08 3.86 5.09
N ASN A 683 36.06 3.03 5.26
CA ASN A 683 36.01 1.67 4.70
C ASN A 683 35.31 1.67 3.34
N LEU A 684 36.02 2.17 2.31
CA LEU A 684 35.50 2.24 0.94
C LEU A 684 35.24 0.86 0.32
N VAL A 685 35.92 -0.19 0.78
CA VAL A 685 35.75 -1.55 0.26
C VAL A 685 34.36 -2.09 0.60
N SER A 686 33.94 -1.96 1.87
CA SER A 686 32.59 -2.34 2.29
C SER A 686 31.52 -1.46 1.64
N ALA A 687 31.76 -0.16 1.52
CA ALA A 687 30.86 0.76 0.79
C ALA A 687 30.64 0.30 -0.65
N LYS A 688 31.73 -0.03 -1.36
CA LYS A 688 31.67 -0.50 -2.76
C LYS A 688 30.93 -1.83 -2.88
N LYS A 689 31.14 -2.75 -1.95
CA LYS A 689 30.42 -4.04 -1.91
C LYS A 689 28.91 -3.86 -1.78
N ILE A 690 28.45 -2.97 -0.91
CA ILE A 690 27.01 -2.65 -0.78
C ILE A 690 26.50 -1.97 -2.04
N PHE A 691 27.24 -0.99 -2.56
CA PHE A 691 26.88 -0.29 -3.79
C PHE A 691 26.67 -1.26 -4.95
N ASP A 692 27.57 -2.23 -5.15
CA ASP A 692 27.47 -3.20 -6.24
C ASP A 692 26.27 -4.15 -6.09
N GLN A 693 25.82 -4.43 -4.86
CA GLN A 693 24.63 -5.25 -4.57
C GLN A 693 23.29 -4.56 -4.89
N ILE A 694 23.27 -3.23 -5.05
CA ILE A 694 22.03 -2.49 -5.37
C ILE A 694 21.61 -2.82 -6.82
N PRO A 695 20.43 -3.44 -7.06
CA PRO A 695 20.00 -3.84 -8.41
C PRO A 695 19.72 -2.63 -9.31
N ASN A 696 18.99 -1.64 -8.78
CA ASN A 696 18.67 -0.38 -9.46
C ASN A 696 19.22 0.78 -8.62
N LYS A 697 20.40 1.27 -8.99
CA LYS A 697 21.09 2.36 -8.30
C LYS A 697 20.40 3.69 -8.64
N ASP A 698 19.95 4.40 -7.61
CA ASP A 698 19.39 5.74 -7.77
C ASP A 698 20.51 6.81 -7.75
N LEU A 699 20.13 8.07 -7.98
CA LEU A 699 21.07 9.20 -7.95
C LEU A 699 21.82 9.29 -6.62
N ILE A 700 21.18 8.98 -5.50
CA ILE A 700 21.76 9.06 -4.16
C ILE A 700 22.82 7.96 -3.98
N SER A 701 22.60 6.75 -4.48
CA SER A 701 23.59 5.67 -4.48
C SER A 701 24.88 6.10 -5.20
N TRP A 702 24.74 6.65 -6.42
CA TRP A 702 25.89 7.13 -7.21
C TRP A 702 26.59 8.30 -6.54
N SER A 703 25.83 9.29 -6.09
CA SER A 703 26.35 10.49 -5.43
C SER A 703 27.15 10.14 -4.19
N SER A 704 26.60 9.29 -3.32
CA SER A 704 27.28 8.86 -2.08
C SER A 704 28.63 8.18 -2.37
N MET A 705 28.70 7.31 -3.39
CA MET A 705 29.92 6.57 -3.70
C MET A 705 30.98 7.45 -4.40
N ILE A 706 30.58 8.32 -5.33
CA ILE A 706 31.50 9.24 -6.02
C ILE A 706 32.09 10.24 -5.02
N CYS A 707 31.25 10.82 -4.16
CA CYS A 707 31.70 11.72 -3.09
C CYS A 707 32.69 11.01 -2.15
N ALA A 708 32.39 9.76 -1.77
CA ALA A 708 33.25 8.96 -0.90
C ALA A 708 34.66 8.77 -1.45
N TYR A 709 34.80 8.37 -2.72
CA TYR A 709 36.11 8.21 -3.36
C TYR A 709 36.83 9.54 -3.54
N SER A 710 36.11 10.61 -3.90
CA SER A 710 36.69 11.95 -4.05
C SER A 710 37.25 12.48 -2.71
N GLN A 711 36.49 12.37 -1.62
CA GLN A 711 36.92 12.79 -0.28
C GLN A 711 38.09 11.96 0.28
N ALA A 712 38.19 10.69 -0.10
CA ALA A 712 39.28 9.81 0.31
C ALA A 712 40.54 9.92 -0.58
N SER A 713 40.64 10.96 -1.43
CA SER A 713 41.75 11.17 -2.37
C SER A 713 41.95 10.07 -3.44
N HIS A 714 40.94 9.21 -3.64
CA HIS A 714 40.92 8.20 -4.70
C HIS A 714 40.25 8.75 -5.96
N PHE A 715 40.86 9.81 -6.53
CA PHE A 715 40.27 10.60 -7.61
C PHE A 715 40.02 9.80 -8.90
N SER A 716 40.89 8.85 -9.24
CA SER A 716 40.74 8.01 -10.44
C SER A 716 39.48 7.14 -10.38
N ASP A 717 39.21 6.54 -9.21
CA ASP A 717 38.05 5.68 -8.98
C ASP A 717 36.74 6.48 -8.99
N SER A 718 36.77 7.71 -8.46
CA SER A 718 35.66 8.68 -8.56
C SER A 718 35.27 8.96 -10.02
N LEU A 719 36.26 9.23 -10.89
CA LEU A 719 36.02 9.48 -12.32
C LEU A 719 35.50 8.22 -13.05
N GLU A 720 35.98 7.03 -12.68
CA GLU A 720 35.49 5.78 -13.27
C GLU A 720 34.04 5.48 -12.87
N LEU A 721 33.67 5.71 -11.61
CA LEU A 721 32.26 5.62 -11.18
C LEU A 721 31.37 6.62 -11.89
N PHE A 722 31.84 7.85 -12.13
CA PHE A 722 31.10 8.84 -12.89
C PHE A 722 30.83 8.36 -14.33
N ARG A 723 31.83 7.73 -14.98
CA ARG A 723 31.63 7.12 -16.31
C ARG A 723 30.62 5.98 -16.27
N GLN A 724 30.62 5.15 -15.23
CA GLN A 724 29.62 4.09 -15.04
C GLN A 724 28.21 4.65 -14.85
N MET A 725 28.07 5.73 -14.06
CA MET A 725 26.80 6.45 -13.87
C MET A 725 26.22 6.95 -15.20
N GLN A 726 27.08 7.53 -16.05
CA GLN A 726 26.69 8.00 -17.39
C GLN A 726 26.25 6.85 -18.30
N ARG A 727 26.96 5.71 -18.29
CA ARG A 727 26.55 4.51 -19.03
C ARG A 727 25.21 3.96 -18.55
N ALA A 728 24.92 4.08 -17.25
CA ALA A 728 23.62 3.75 -16.66
C ALA A 728 22.51 4.78 -16.98
N LYS A 729 22.82 5.85 -17.74
CA LYS A 729 21.90 6.93 -18.13
C LYS A 729 21.26 7.66 -16.94
N VAL A 730 21.92 7.66 -15.78
CA VAL A 730 21.51 8.45 -14.63
C VAL A 730 22.10 9.85 -14.76
N LYS A 731 21.26 10.88 -14.71
CA LYS A 731 21.73 12.27 -14.80
C LYS A 731 22.40 12.70 -13.49
N PRO A 732 23.63 13.23 -13.52
CA PRO A 732 24.30 13.73 -12.32
C PRO A 732 23.66 15.03 -11.83
N ASP A 733 23.68 15.21 -10.51
CA ASP A 733 23.27 16.44 -9.83
C ASP A 733 24.46 17.33 -9.49
N ALA A 734 24.20 18.48 -8.86
CA ALA A 734 25.22 19.46 -8.55
C ALA A 734 26.35 18.92 -7.66
N VAL A 735 25.99 18.06 -6.70
CA VAL A 735 26.93 17.46 -5.74
C VAL A 735 27.89 16.49 -6.43
N VAL A 736 27.37 15.64 -7.33
CA VAL A 736 28.21 14.76 -8.16
C VAL A 736 29.16 15.56 -9.02
N ILE A 737 28.64 16.58 -9.72
CA ILE A 737 29.46 17.41 -10.61
C ILE A 737 30.59 18.10 -9.83
N ALA A 738 30.30 18.71 -8.69
CA ALA A 738 31.32 19.34 -7.84
C ALA A 738 32.40 18.34 -7.39
N SER A 739 31.99 17.13 -6.97
CA SER A 739 32.91 16.07 -6.52
C SER A 739 33.80 15.54 -7.64
N VAL A 740 33.28 15.46 -8.87
CA VAL A 740 34.01 15.03 -10.06
C VAL A 740 34.94 16.14 -10.54
N LEU A 741 34.52 17.41 -10.51
CA LEU A 741 35.37 18.57 -10.82
C LEU A 741 36.57 18.65 -9.88
N SER A 742 36.37 18.43 -8.58
CA SER A 742 37.46 18.33 -7.60
C SER A 742 38.44 17.21 -7.97
N ALA A 743 37.94 16.02 -8.34
CA ALA A 743 38.78 14.92 -8.80
C ALA A 743 39.54 15.27 -10.10
N CYS A 744 38.92 15.97 -11.04
CA CYS A 744 39.58 16.49 -12.24
C CYS A 744 40.69 17.49 -11.90
N ALA A 745 40.45 18.39 -10.94
CA ALA A 745 41.41 19.39 -10.48
C ALA A 745 42.68 18.76 -9.93
N HIS A 746 42.53 17.71 -9.11
CA HIS A 746 43.66 16.99 -8.51
C HIS A 746 44.42 16.09 -9.50
N LEU A 747 43.75 15.58 -10.54
CA LEU A 747 44.37 14.76 -11.57
C LEU A 747 44.88 15.56 -12.78
N GLY A 748 44.63 16.87 -12.83
CA GLY A 748 44.93 17.70 -14.00
C GLY A 748 44.14 17.30 -15.26
N ALA A 749 42.94 16.73 -15.10
CA ALA A 749 42.13 16.19 -16.20
C ALA A 749 41.30 17.28 -16.91
N LEU A 750 42.00 18.23 -17.54
CA LEU A 750 41.40 19.43 -18.15
C LEU A 750 40.32 19.13 -19.19
N ASP A 751 40.55 18.17 -20.09
CA ASP A 751 39.59 17.84 -21.17
C ASP A 751 38.24 17.36 -20.60
N LEU A 752 38.29 16.55 -19.54
CA LEU A 752 37.08 16.09 -18.85
C LEU A 752 36.40 17.23 -18.11
N GLY A 753 37.17 18.11 -17.48
CA GLY A 753 36.66 19.32 -16.84
C GLY A 753 35.92 20.26 -17.81
N LYS A 754 36.51 20.52 -18.99
CA LYS A 754 35.86 21.29 -20.07
C LYS A 754 34.58 20.63 -20.55
N TRP A 755 34.61 19.32 -20.76
CA TRP A 755 33.44 18.55 -21.15
C TRP A 755 32.32 18.63 -20.10
N ILE A 756 32.64 18.55 -18.80
CA ILE A 756 31.68 18.68 -17.70
C ILE A 756 31.07 20.09 -17.69
N HIS A 757 31.89 21.13 -17.85
CA HIS A 757 31.42 22.51 -17.91
C HIS A 757 30.42 22.71 -19.07
N ASP A 758 30.71 22.20 -20.26
CA ASP A 758 29.78 22.21 -21.40
C ASP A 758 28.51 21.37 -21.14
N TYR A 759 28.65 20.23 -20.44
CA TYR A 759 27.53 19.37 -20.07
C TYR A 759 26.54 20.09 -19.13
N VAL A 760 27.05 20.80 -18.11
CA VAL A 760 26.23 21.60 -17.17
C VAL A 760 25.42 22.65 -17.94
N ARG A 761 26.07 23.41 -18.84
CA ARG A 761 25.41 24.42 -19.69
C ARG A 761 24.35 23.82 -20.61
N ARG A 762 24.64 22.71 -21.30
CA ARG A 762 23.69 22.07 -22.24
C ARG A 762 22.47 21.45 -21.56
N ASN A 763 22.60 20.98 -20.33
CA ASN A 763 21.51 20.34 -19.60
C ASN A 763 20.74 21.29 -18.67
N ASN A 764 21.09 22.58 -18.67
CA ASN A 764 20.50 23.61 -17.81
C ASN A 764 20.47 23.18 -16.34
N ILE A 765 21.55 22.54 -15.87
CA ILE A 765 21.69 22.18 -14.46
C ILE A 765 21.92 23.48 -13.70
N LYS A 766 21.04 23.78 -12.74
CA LYS A 766 21.17 24.98 -11.92
C LYS A 766 22.52 24.95 -11.20
N THR A 767 23.38 25.91 -11.50
CA THR A 767 24.63 26.12 -10.79
C THR A 767 24.33 26.79 -9.46
N ASP A 768 24.96 26.30 -8.39
CA ASP A 768 25.05 26.98 -7.12
C ASP A 768 26.49 27.46 -6.93
N THR A 769 26.69 28.35 -5.95
CA THR A 769 28.01 28.91 -5.63
C THR A 769 29.06 27.81 -5.38
N ILE A 770 28.66 26.65 -4.84
CA ILE A 770 29.55 25.51 -4.56
C ILE A 770 30.07 24.89 -5.86
N MET A 771 29.20 24.66 -6.85
CA MET A 771 29.60 24.12 -8.15
C MET A 771 30.50 25.11 -8.91
N GLU A 772 30.16 26.40 -8.92
CA GLU A 772 30.94 27.45 -9.60
C GLU A 772 32.33 27.59 -8.97
N ASN A 773 32.41 27.55 -7.63
CA ASN A 773 33.68 27.48 -6.90
C ASN A 773 34.51 26.24 -7.28
N SER A 774 33.88 25.09 -7.48
CA SER A 774 34.54 23.85 -7.91
C SER A 774 35.05 23.92 -9.36
N LEU A 775 34.34 24.63 -10.24
CA LEU A 775 34.79 24.93 -11.61
C LEU A 775 36.02 25.84 -11.60
N ILE A 776 36.01 26.90 -10.79
CA ILE A 776 37.15 27.81 -10.63
C ILE A 776 38.38 27.03 -10.15
N ASP A 777 38.26 26.22 -9.09
CA ASP A 777 39.38 25.40 -8.57
C ASP A 777 39.91 24.41 -9.63
N MET A 778 39.01 23.76 -10.38
CA MET A 778 39.38 22.83 -11.44
C MET A 778 40.15 23.51 -12.57
N PHE A 779 39.65 24.62 -13.09
CA PHE A 779 40.32 25.37 -14.15
C PHE A 779 41.64 25.99 -13.68
N ALA A 780 41.67 26.55 -12.46
CA ALA A 780 42.86 27.14 -11.88
C ALA A 780 43.98 26.11 -11.67
N LYS A 781 43.69 24.93 -11.10
CA LYS A 781 44.69 23.85 -10.91
C LYS A 781 45.15 23.22 -12.22
N CYS A 782 44.29 23.19 -13.25
CA CYS A 782 44.66 22.75 -14.59
C CYS A 782 45.41 23.81 -15.42
N GLY A 783 45.61 25.03 -14.90
CA GLY A 783 46.30 26.12 -15.59
C GLY A 783 45.48 26.89 -16.63
N CYS A 784 44.17 26.64 -16.73
CA CYS A 784 43.25 27.33 -17.64
C CYS A 784 42.63 28.56 -16.97
N MET A 785 43.45 29.61 -16.79
CA MET A 785 43.04 30.77 -16.01
C MET A 785 41.94 31.62 -16.66
N GLN A 786 41.89 31.66 -17.99
CA GLN A 786 40.87 32.43 -18.72
C GLN A 786 39.47 31.87 -18.47
N GLU A 787 39.31 30.54 -18.52
CA GLU A 787 38.04 29.89 -18.22
C GLU A 787 37.66 30.02 -16.73
N ALA A 788 38.62 29.97 -15.81
CA ALA A 788 38.38 30.24 -14.39
C ALA A 788 37.88 31.67 -14.15
N LEU A 789 38.49 32.67 -14.79
CA LEU A 789 38.06 34.07 -14.73
C LEU A 789 36.67 34.27 -15.33
N GLN A 790 36.37 33.60 -16.44
CA GLN A 790 35.04 33.65 -17.06
C GLN A 790 33.97 33.13 -16.11
N VAL A 791 34.19 31.96 -15.49
CA VAL A 791 33.23 31.41 -14.51
C VAL A 791 33.04 32.40 -13.36
N PHE A 792 34.11 32.96 -12.82
CA PHE A 792 34.04 33.92 -11.72
C PHE A 792 33.24 35.19 -12.09
N THR A 793 33.45 35.77 -13.28
CA THR A 793 32.72 36.98 -13.68
C THR A 793 31.23 36.72 -13.88
N GLU A 794 30.86 35.54 -14.40
CA GLU A 794 29.47 35.13 -14.64
C GLU A 794 28.67 34.82 -13.35
N MET A 795 29.31 34.60 -12.20
CA MET A 795 28.62 34.30 -10.92
C MET A 795 27.73 35.46 -10.45
N GLU A 796 26.45 35.19 -10.16
CA GLU A 796 25.51 36.17 -9.58
C GLU A 796 25.87 36.53 -8.12
N GLU A 797 26.19 35.51 -7.30
CA GLU A 797 26.62 35.68 -5.91
C GLU A 797 28.01 35.08 -5.70
N LYS A 798 28.94 35.88 -5.15
CA LYS A 798 30.34 35.50 -4.90
C LYS A 798 30.60 35.44 -3.40
N ASP A 799 30.97 34.28 -2.89
CA ASP A 799 31.34 34.11 -1.49
C ASP A 799 32.85 34.28 -1.29
N THR A 800 33.32 34.27 -0.03
CA THR A 800 34.75 34.40 0.28
C THR A 800 35.58 33.30 -0.40
N LEU A 801 35.02 32.12 -0.64
CA LEU A 801 35.71 31.01 -1.28
C LEU A 801 35.87 31.25 -2.78
N SER A 802 34.90 31.86 -3.46
CA SER A 802 35.01 32.29 -4.87
C SER A 802 36.20 33.22 -5.08
N TRP A 803 36.29 34.27 -4.25
CA TRP A 803 37.39 35.25 -4.29
C TRP A 803 38.74 34.60 -3.96
N ASN A 804 38.78 33.73 -2.94
CA ASN A 804 40.01 33.04 -2.56
C ASN A 804 40.53 32.10 -3.64
N SER A 805 39.64 31.30 -4.24
CA SER A 805 40.00 30.34 -5.29
C SER A 805 40.57 31.05 -6.51
N ILE A 806 39.99 32.17 -6.93
CA ILE A 806 40.48 32.92 -8.10
C ILE A 806 41.79 33.66 -7.80
N ILE A 807 41.94 34.31 -6.64
CA ILE A 807 43.18 35.03 -6.25
C ILE A 807 44.34 34.04 -6.15
N LEU A 808 44.12 32.92 -5.46
CA LEU A 808 45.14 31.88 -5.30
C LEU A 808 45.47 31.21 -6.64
N GLY A 809 44.46 30.97 -7.48
CA GLY A 809 44.62 30.44 -8.83
C GLY A 809 45.48 31.33 -9.72
N LEU A 810 45.19 32.63 -9.77
CA LEU A 810 45.96 33.64 -10.51
C LEU A 810 47.40 33.72 -10.01
N ALA A 811 47.58 33.82 -8.69
CA ALA A 811 48.89 33.93 -8.07
C ALA A 811 49.77 32.72 -8.39
N ASN A 812 49.25 31.49 -8.29
CA ASN A 812 50.01 30.26 -8.54
C ASN A 812 50.35 30.04 -10.02
N ASN A 813 49.54 30.57 -10.95
CA ASN A 813 49.75 30.42 -12.38
C ASN A 813 50.55 31.57 -13.02
N GLY A 814 51.06 32.51 -12.21
CA GLY A 814 51.92 33.60 -12.70
C GLY A 814 51.18 34.82 -13.26
N PHE A 815 49.93 35.03 -12.84
CA PHE A 815 49.11 36.19 -13.20
C PHE A 815 49.02 37.16 -11.99
N GLU A 816 50.16 37.66 -11.53
CA GLU A 816 50.25 38.35 -10.23
C GLU A 816 49.51 39.70 -10.22
N ASP A 817 49.57 40.44 -11.32
CA ASP A 817 48.88 41.73 -11.47
C ASP A 817 47.36 41.57 -11.36
N GLU A 818 46.81 40.56 -12.02
CA GLU A 818 45.39 40.24 -12.01
C GLU A 818 44.97 39.74 -10.62
N ALA A 819 45.81 38.94 -9.94
CA ALA A 819 45.55 38.49 -8.57
C ALA A 819 45.42 39.67 -7.59
N LEU A 820 46.32 40.65 -7.67
CA LEU A 820 46.28 41.84 -6.82
C LEU A 820 45.08 42.75 -7.17
N ASN A 821 44.77 42.93 -8.46
CA ASN A 821 43.60 43.70 -8.88
C ASN A 821 42.28 43.09 -8.36
N ILE A 822 42.14 41.76 -8.43
CA ILE A 822 40.98 41.06 -7.87
C ILE A 822 40.93 41.19 -6.35
N PHE A 823 42.07 41.13 -5.65
CA PHE A 823 42.12 41.40 -4.20
C PHE A 823 41.66 42.82 -3.85
N TYR A 824 42.09 43.84 -4.60
CA TYR A 824 41.64 45.21 -4.37
C TYR A 824 40.14 45.38 -4.65
N SER A 825 39.59 44.68 -5.66
CA SER A 825 38.14 44.62 -5.90
C SER A 825 37.38 43.91 -4.76
N MET A 826 37.96 42.86 -4.16
CA MET A 826 37.40 42.19 -2.99
C MET A 826 37.30 43.15 -1.78
N LEU A 827 38.28 44.03 -1.60
CA LEU A 827 38.25 45.02 -0.51
C LEU A 827 37.16 46.08 -0.68
N THR A 828 36.74 46.37 -1.91
CA THR A 828 35.72 47.39 -2.21
C THR A 828 34.32 46.83 -2.29
N GLU A 829 34.16 45.66 -2.91
CA GLU A 829 32.85 45.09 -3.31
C GLU A 829 32.60 43.69 -2.73
N GLY A 830 33.62 43.05 -2.18
CA GLY A 830 33.59 41.67 -1.72
C GLY A 830 33.45 41.47 -0.21
N PRO A 831 33.37 40.20 0.23
CA PRO A 831 33.39 39.86 1.64
C PRO A 831 34.76 40.16 2.26
N ARG A 832 34.83 40.21 3.60
CA ARG A 832 36.10 40.49 4.31
C ARG A 832 37.17 39.44 3.96
N PRO A 833 38.42 39.87 3.67
CA PRO A 833 39.54 38.95 3.49
C PRO A 833 39.75 38.04 4.69
N ASN A 834 40.17 36.81 4.43
CA ASN A 834 40.56 35.84 5.45
C ASN A 834 42.02 35.40 5.24
N GLU A 835 42.47 34.47 6.07
CA GLU A 835 43.83 33.92 6.02
C GLU A 835 44.20 33.40 4.61
N VAL A 836 43.29 32.67 3.96
CA VAL A 836 43.53 32.12 2.61
C VAL A 836 43.64 33.22 1.56
N THR A 837 42.91 34.32 1.70
CA THR A 837 43.04 35.49 0.81
C THR A 837 44.46 36.05 0.88
N PHE A 838 44.97 36.29 2.09
CA PHE A 838 46.32 36.84 2.30
C PHE A 838 47.41 35.86 1.86
N LEU A 839 47.18 34.55 1.96
CA LEU A 839 48.08 33.56 1.37
C LEU A 839 48.24 33.78 -0.14
N GLY A 840 47.13 33.95 -0.88
CA GLY A 840 47.16 34.23 -2.32
C GLY A 840 47.86 35.54 -2.67
N VAL A 841 47.56 36.62 -1.91
CA VAL A 841 48.20 37.94 -2.08
C VAL A 841 49.72 37.86 -1.85
N LEU A 842 50.15 37.20 -0.77
CA LEU A 842 51.58 37.06 -0.45
C LEU A 842 52.31 36.21 -1.50
N ILE A 843 51.67 35.19 -2.08
CA ILE A 843 52.23 34.42 -3.20
C ILE A 843 52.40 35.32 -4.43
N ALA A 844 51.41 36.15 -4.77
CA ALA A 844 51.50 37.10 -5.88
C ALA A 844 52.64 38.10 -5.66
N CYS A 845 52.75 38.68 -4.46
CA CYS A 845 53.87 39.56 -4.09
C CYS A 845 55.22 38.83 -4.18
N ALA A 846 55.29 37.56 -3.79
CA ALA A 846 56.50 36.75 -3.86
C ALA A 846 56.92 36.44 -5.29
N ASN A 847 55.98 36.14 -6.18
CA ASN A 847 56.26 35.84 -7.58
C ASN A 847 56.71 37.11 -8.33
N LYS A 848 56.05 38.25 -8.07
CA LYS A 848 56.37 39.56 -8.65
C LYS A 848 57.55 40.29 -7.98
N ARG A 849 58.09 39.74 -6.88
CA ARG A 849 59.21 40.30 -6.08
C ARG A 849 58.90 41.66 -5.44
N LEU A 850 57.66 41.91 -5.08
CA LEU A 850 57.20 43.14 -4.41
C LEU A 850 57.45 43.04 -2.90
N VAL A 851 58.70 43.27 -2.47
CA VAL A 851 59.11 43.07 -1.07
C VAL A 851 58.35 43.99 -0.11
N GLN A 852 58.30 45.29 -0.39
CA GLN A 852 57.67 46.25 0.51
C GLN A 852 56.16 46.03 0.61
N GLU A 853 55.48 45.92 -0.53
CA GLU A 853 54.03 45.69 -0.58
C GLU A 853 53.63 44.37 0.09
N GLY A 854 54.42 43.31 -0.09
CA GLY A 854 54.19 42.02 0.58
C GLY A 854 54.35 42.08 2.11
N LEU A 855 55.35 42.80 2.62
CA LEU A 855 55.51 43.02 4.06
C LEU A 855 54.39 43.91 4.62
N ASP A 856 53.98 44.95 3.89
CA ASP A 856 52.88 45.81 4.28
C ASP A 856 51.55 45.03 4.36
N HIS A 857 51.28 44.13 3.40
CA HIS A 857 50.11 43.25 3.45
C HIS A 857 50.16 42.25 4.60
N PHE A 858 51.34 41.69 4.90
CA PHE A 858 51.54 40.80 6.06
C PHE A 858 51.24 41.51 7.39
N GLU A 859 51.66 42.76 7.55
CA GLU A 859 51.34 43.55 8.75
C GLU A 859 49.88 44.00 8.80
N ARG A 860 49.28 44.36 7.66
CA ARG A 860 47.85 44.73 7.59
C ARG A 860 46.94 43.55 7.91
N MET A 861 47.34 42.32 7.58
CA MET A 861 46.63 41.10 7.99
C MET A 861 46.41 41.07 9.51
N LYS A 862 47.44 41.40 10.28
CA LYS A 862 47.38 41.44 11.74
C LYS A 862 46.70 42.70 12.28
N THR A 863 47.11 43.87 11.81
CA THR A 863 46.72 45.17 12.40
C THR A 863 45.35 45.67 11.96
N VAL A 864 44.96 45.43 10.71
CA VAL A 864 43.72 45.95 10.11
C VAL A 864 42.62 44.88 10.08
N HIS A 865 42.99 43.64 9.75
CA HIS A 865 42.03 42.54 9.59
C HIS A 865 41.92 41.63 10.82
N ASN A 866 42.79 41.82 11.82
CA ASN A 866 42.81 41.04 13.06
C ASN A 866 42.89 39.52 12.81
N LEU A 867 43.69 39.12 11.82
CA LEU A 867 43.95 37.74 11.46
C LEU A 867 45.35 37.34 11.93
N GLU A 868 45.47 36.20 12.61
CA GLU A 868 46.76 35.70 13.08
C GLU A 868 47.51 34.99 11.94
N PRO A 869 48.77 35.36 11.64
CA PRO A 869 49.54 34.69 10.59
C PRO A 869 49.83 33.22 10.92
N GLN A 870 49.35 32.31 10.07
CA GLN A 870 49.73 30.89 10.09
C GLN A 870 51.11 30.62 9.45
N MET A 871 51.69 29.45 9.72
CA MET A 871 52.98 28.97 9.21
C MET A 871 53.17 29.18 7.69
N LYS A 872 52.11 28.98 6.89
CA LYS A 872 52.14 29.17 5.43
C LYS A 872 52.40 30.63 5.03
N HIS A 873 51.90 31.61 5.79
CA HIS A 873 52.14 33.04 5.52
C HIS A 873 53.59 33.41 5.81
N TYR A 874 54.16 32.91 6.92
CA TYR A 874 55.59 33.07 7.22
C TYR A 874 56.45 32.47 6.11
N GLY A 875 56.10 31.29 5.60
CA GLY A 875 56.78 30.69 4.45
C GLY A 875 56.71 31.55 3.19
N CYS A 876 55.59 32.23 2.93
CA CYS A 876 55.48 33.16 1.81
C CYS A 876 56.37 34.39 2.01
N VAL A 877 56.42 34.99 3.22
CA VAL A 877 57.31 36.13 3.51
C VAL A 877 58.77 35.75 3.37
N VAL A 878 59.17 34.57 3.86
CA VAL A 878 60.51 34.03 3.64
C VAL A 878 60.77 33.87 2.15
N GLY A 879 59.79 33.38 1.37
CA GLY A 879 59.86 33.30 -0.09
C GLY A 879 60.04 34.67 -0.77
N ILE A 880 59.32 35.70 -0.32
CA ILE A 880 59.43 37.09 -0.82
C ILE A 880 60.86 37.60 -0.63
N LEU A 881 61.38 37.53 0.60
CA LEU A 881 62.73 37.99 0.94
C LEU A 881 63.80 37.18 0.21
N SER A 882 63.59 35.87 0.13
CA SER A 882 64.50 34.93 -0.52
C SER A 882 64.65 35.20 -2.01
N ARG A 883 63.54 35.37 -2.75
CA ARG A 883 63.56 35.68 -4.19
C ARG A 883 64.09 37.07 -4.52
N ALA A 884 64.03 37.99 -3.57
CA ALA A 884 64.67 39.31 -3.66
C ALA A 884 66.17 39.28 -3.33
N GLY A 885 66.75 38.12 -3.02
CA GLY A 885 68.16 37.96 -2.66
C GLY A 885 68.50 38.44 -1.24
N GLN A 886 67.51 38.80 -0.41
CA GLN A 886 67.72 39.31 0.95
C GLN A 886 67.81 38.17 1.98
N LEU A 887 68.73 37.22 1.75
CA LEU A 887 68.79 35.95 2.48
C LEU A 887 69.08 36.09 3.99
N GLU A 888 69.92 37.05 4.40
CA GLU A 888 70.18 37.29 5.82
C GLU A 888 68.96 37.89 6.54
N LYS A 889 68.20 38.76 5.87
CA LYS A 889 66.92 39.26 6.41
C LYS A 889 65.89 38.13 6.52
N ALA A 890 65.83 37.24 5.53
CA ALA A 890 64.96 36.06 5.58
C ALA A 890 65.31 35.15 6.76
N LYS A 891 66.61 34.88 6.98
CA LYS A 891 67.10 34.10 8.13
C LYS A 891 66.75 34.77 9.47
N ASN A 892 66.95 36.07 9.60
CA ASN A 892 66.60 36.79 10.83
C ASN A 892 65.09 36.74 11.09
N PHE A 893 64.28 36.91 10.05
CA PHE A 893 62.82 36.79 10.15
C PHE A 893 62.37 35.39 10.64
N ILE A 894 63.02 34.31 10.18
CA ILE A 894 62.74 32.95 10.69
C ILE A 894 63.13 32.80 12.16
N ASN A 895 64.14 33.51 12.65
CA ASN A 895 64.53 33.44 14.07
C ASN A 895 63.61 34.29 14.96
N GLU A 896 62.99 35.34 14.41
CA GLU A 896 62.10 36.27 15.13
C GLU A 896 60.63 35.83 15.14
N MET A 897 60.27 34.80 14.36
CA MET A 897 58.88 34.35 14.29
C MET A 897 58.40 33.77 15.63
N PRO A 898 57.13 34.02 16.01
CA PRO A 898 56.58 33.57 17.30
C PRO A 898 56.21 32.08 17.33
N LEU A 899 56.18 31.42 16.16
CA LEU A 899 55.88 29.98 16.02
C LEU A 899 57.18 29.18 15.86
N ALA A 900 57.16 27.88 16.17
CA ALA A 900 58.30 27.01 15.86
C ALA A 900 58.42 26.83 14.32
N PRO A 901 59.58 27.10 13.70
CA PRO A 901 59.72 26.98 12.25
C PRO A 901 59.59 25.53 11.76
N ASP A 902 58.70 25.29 10.79
CA ASP A 902 58.56 23.98 10.15
C ASP A 902 59.68 23.72 9.11
N PRO A 903 59.89 22.45 8.70
CA PRO A 903 60.90 22.11 7.68
C PRO A 903 60.68 22.82 6.34
N VAL A 904 59.44 23.18 5.99
CA VAL A 904 59.11 23.78 4.70
C VAL A 904 59.74 25.16 4.57
N VAL A 905 59.71 25.98 5.62
CA VAL A 905 60.29 27.32 5.60
C VAL A 905 61.82 27.31 5.49
N TRP A 906 62.49 26.40 6.18
CA TRP A 906 63.94 26.23 6.01
C TRP A 906 64.31 25.71 4.61
N ARG A 907 63.49 24.86 3.99
CA ARG A 907 63.67 24.41 2.60
C ARG A 907 63.51 25.53 1.59
N ILE A 908 62.53 26.43 1.78
CA ILE A 908 62.36 27.62 0.93
C ILE A 908 63.64 28.47 0.96
N LEU A 909 64.21 28.69 2.15
CA LEU A 909 65.46 29.44 2.31
C LEU A 909 66.66 28.71 1.69
N LEU A 910 66.80 27.40 1.92
CA LEU A 910 67.89 26.59 1.35
C LEU A 910 67.84 26.56 -0.19
N GLY A 911 66.65 26.43 -0.77
CA GLY A 911 66.42 26.53 -2.21
C GLY A 911 66.88 27.86 -2.78
N ALA A 912 66.61 28.95 -2.08
CA ALA A 912 67.05 30.29 -2.48
C ALA A 912 68.55 30.52 -2.31
N CYS A 913 69.19 29.88 -1.32
CA CYS A 913 70.65 29.90 -1.19
C CYS A 913 71.33 29.28 -2.41
N LYS A 914 70.73 28.26 -3.06
CA LYS A 914 71.20 27.74 -4.34
C LYS A 914 71.06 28.76 -5.47
N THR A 915 69.93 29.44 -5.58
CA THR A 915 69.72 30.40 -6.67
C THR A 915 70.59 31.65 -6.55
N HIS A 916 70.96 32.04 -5.33
CA HIS A 916 71.77 33.24 -5.07
C HIS A 916 73.22 32.96 -4.65
N GLY A 917 73.63 31.68 -4.56
CA GLY A 917 75.01 31.28 -4.26
C GLY A 917 75.49 31.56 -2.82
N ASN A 918 74.59 31.71 -1.84
CA ASN A 918 74.99 32.02 -0.46
C ASN A 918 75.19 30.74 0.37
N VAL A 919 76.45 30.31 0.46
CA VAL A 919 76.84 29.08 1.15
C VAL A 919 76.66 29.16 2.67
N ALA A 920 76.89 30.32 3.28
CA ALA A 920 76.84 30.48 4.74
C ALA A 920 75.42 30.30 5.30
N VAL A 921 74.41 30.87 4.63
CA VAL A 921 73.00 30.69 5.02
C VAL A 921 72.52 29.26 4.71
N ALA A 922 73.03 28.65 3.63
CA ALA A 922 72.72 27.26 3.27
C ALA A 922 73.16 26.28 4.37
N GLU A 923 74.37 26.42 4.90
CA GLU A 923 74.88 25.57 5.99
C GLU A 923 74.01 25.66 7.25
N VAL A 924 73.56 26.87 7.60
CA VAL A 924 72.66 27.08 8.74
C VAL A 924 71.29 26.44 8.51
N ALA A 925 70.71 26.63 7.32
CA ALA A 925 69.42 26.06 6.97
C ALA A 925 69.46 24.52 6.96
N THR A 926 70.49 23.91 6.37
CA THR A 926 70.62 22.44 6.34
C THR A 926 70.88 21.86 7.73
N LYS A 927 71.64 22.55 8.59
CA LYS A 927 71.80 22.14 9.99
C LYS A 927 70.44 22.11 10.70
N LYS A 928 69.63 23.15 10.51
CA LYS A 928 68.28 23.18 11.10
C LYS A 928 67.34 22.13 10.50
N LEU A 929 67.43 21.83 9.21
CA LEU A 929 66.70 20.73 8.59
C LEU A 929 67.13 19.37 9.12
N SER A 930 68.42 19.16 9.41
CA SER A 930 68.91 17.91 10.01
C SER A 930 68.39 17.66 11.44
N GLU A 931 68.05 18.72 12.17
CA GLU A 931 67.43 18.62 13.50
C GLU A 931 65.92 18.29 13.40
N LEU A 932 65.26 18.69 12.31
CA LEU A 932 63.80 18.60 12.15
C LEU A 932 63.33 17.41 11.29
N ASP A 933 64.06 17.07 10.23
CA ASP A 933 63.76 15.97 9.30
C ASP A 933 65.07 15.33 8.78
N PRO A 934 65.74 14.49 9.61
CA PRO A 934 67.03 13.89 9.26
C PRO A 934 66.97 12.93 8.06
N SER A 935 65.78 12.44 7.71
CA SER A 935 65.56 11.42 6.69
C SER A 935 65.48 11.95 5.26
N ASN A 936 65.39 13.27 5.05
CA ASN A 936 65.21 13.82 3.71
C ASN A 936 66.54 13.98 2.97
N SER A 937 66.85 13.02 2.09
CA SER A 937 68.05 13.05 1.25
C SER A 937 68.13 14.26 0.31
N GLY A 938 66.98 14.86 -0.04
CA GLY A 938 66.89 16.02 -0.93
C GLY A 938 67.58 17.27 -0.39
N ASP A 939 67.53 17.49 0.93
CA ASP A 939 68.09 18.68 1.58
C ASP A 939 69.63 18.66 1.54
N TYR A 940 70.22 17.48 1.78
CA TYR A 940 71.66 17.26 1.69
C TYR A 940 72.18 17.24 0.25
N MET A 941 71.41 16.68 -0.68
CA MET A 941 71.72 16.79 -2.12
C MET A 941 71.72 18.24 -2.58
N LEU A 942 70.80 19.05 -2.07
CA LEU A 942 70.74 20.47 -2.38
C LEU A 942 71.97 21.22 -1.84
N LEU A 943 72.40 20.94 -0.60
CA LEU A 943 73.62 21.50 -0.03
C LEU A 943 74.88 21.09 -0.80
N SER A 944 75.00 19.81 -1.18
CA SER A 944 76.12 19.31 -2.00
C SER A 944 76.20 20.03 -3.35
N ASN A 945 75.05 20.30 -3.98
CA ASN A 945 74.98 21.07 -5.22
C ASN A 945 75.37 22.55 -5.01
N ILE A 946 75.02 23.15 -3.87
CA ILE A 946 75.43 24.52 -3.52
C ILE A 946 76.95 24.58 -3.35
N TYR A 947 77.56 23.63 -2.66
CA TYR A 947 79.03 23.55 -2.52
C TYR A 947 79.73 23.40 -3.87
N ALA A 948 79.22 22.53 -4.74
CA ALA A 948 79.75 22.37 -6.09
C ALA A 948 79.65 23.67 -6.92
N SER A 949 78.54 24.41 -6.80
CA SER A 949 78.36 25.69 -7.49
C SER A 949 79.25 26.83 -6.97
N ALA A 950 79.83 26.67 -5.77
CA ALA A 950 80.75 27.62 -5.15
C ALA A 950 82.22 27.14 -5.18
N ASP A 951 82.55 26.17 -6.05
CA ASP A 951 83.87 25.54 -6.21
C ASP A 951 84.44 24.84 -4.96
N ARG A 952 83.59 24.56 -3.94
CA ARG A 952 83.94 23.79 -2.73
C ARG A 952 83.73 22.28 -2.94
N TRP A 953 84.43 21.71 -3.93
CA TRP A 953 84.23 20.31 -4.35
C TRP A 953 84.54 19.26 -3.26
N SER A 954 85.50 19.55 -2.37
CA SER A 954 85.82 18.68 -1.23
C SER A 954 84.64 18.52 -0.28
N ASP A 955 83.96 19.63 0.05
CA ASP A 955 82.82 19.64 0.95
C ASP A 955 81.59 18.97 0.29
N ALA A 956 81.41 19.18 -1.01
CA ALA A 956 80.38 18.51 -1.79
C ALA A 956 80.54 16.97 -1.80
N LEU A 957 81.78 16.48 -1.92
CA LEU A 957 82.13 15.05 -1.84
C LEU A 957 81.91 14.49 -0.44
N ASN A 958 82.32 15.22 0.60
CA ASN A 958 82.14 14.83 1.99
C ASN A 958 80.66 14.64 2.34
N VAL A 959 79.78 15.55 1.91
CA VAL A 959 78.33 15.43 2.11
C VAL A 959 77.78 14.18 1.40
N ARG A 960 78.19 13.90 0.16
CA ARG A 960 77.73 12.72 -0.60
C ARG A 960 78.22 11.40 0.00
N GLN A 961 79.47 11.35 0.48
CA GLN A 961 80.01 10.18 1.18
C GLN A 961 79.27 9.95 2.49
N TRP A 962 79.06 11.00 3.29
CA TRP A 962 78.28 10.92 4.53
C TRP A 962 76.86 10.39 4.28
N MET A 963 76.18 10.85 3.23
CA MET A 963 74.86 10.34 2.84
C MET A 963 74.88 8.85 2.45
N ALA A 964 75.93 8.41 1.74
CA ALA A 964 76.09 7.01 1.35
C ALA A 964 76.35 6.10 2.57
N ASP A 965 77.12 6.58 3.54
CA ASP A 965 77.49 5.86 4.76
C ASP A 965 76.35 5.79 5.79
N THR A 966 75.41 6.75 5.77
CA THR A 966 74.29 6.85 6.74
C THR A 966 72.97 6.24 6.26
N ALA A 967 72.93 5.59 5.09
CA ALA A 967 71.74 4.96 4.50
C ALA A 967 70.53 5.90 4.29
N VAL A 968 70.74 7.22 4.29
CA VAL A 968 69.73 8.22 3.93
C VAL A 968 69.59 8.23 2.40
N ARG A 969 68.63 7.46 1.87
CA ARG A 969 68.35 7.35 0.42
C ARG A 969 67.23 8.27 -0.02
#